data_AF-A0A0L7QKN0-F1
#
_entry.id   AF-A0A0L7QKN0-F1
#
_cell.length_a   1.000
_cell.length_b   1.000
_cell.length_c   1.000
_cell.angle_alpha   90.00
_cell.angle_beta   90.00
_cell.angle_gamma   90.00
#
_symmetry.space_group_name_H-M   'P 1'
#
loop_
_entity.id
_entity.type
_entity.pdbx_description
1 polymer ?
#
loop_
_entity_poly.entity_id
_entity_poly.type
_entity_poly.pdbx_seq_one_letter_code
_entity_poly.pdbx_strand_id
1 'polypeptide(L)'
;MTEFVDGWIFGHTLGEGAYGEVKLVINKSTGEAVAMKMVDLEKHPDARQTVRKETTIHRMFSNPNIIQYFGKRSEPNMEYIFLEYASGGELFDRIEPDVGMPAWEAQKYFKQLISAVEYLHSKGVAHRDLKPENLLLDEHDNLKVSDFGLATIYRLQGKERCLERRCGTLPYVAPEVLLRPYHAEPADVWSYLFSGSIEGYIRPDETDSRQVLEDENLTRFCLSQPELTGVEYDNAEQINLEERPGFSFSQPAHIEDLLLCTQVQTKQFTQASQQNTFQRLVRRMTRFFVKTELETTVKRLVNCLKNESYTYRINNFGTITISTVDRRKMPLVFKANIVEMDGKILVDFRLSKGCGLEFKRRFVKIKSLLEDIILKVGAGTAGATLATRLAEYGYKILLLEAGGVAPPFLDIPLLAPLIQNTPYDWQYITVPQQNACKGLKNNQSKWPMGKLLGGTSRLNYMLHVRGHPLDYNEWLSDFTEPTTKNGGPMCVSDLKWDTGLADTILKGLQELHQDIGNINDNLKTGFMKAQLSIENGKRWSTDKLLCEHIKKNLTIITHAHVQKVLMELNRAVGVQFTVSNKTFKAIAKEGVVLSAGTIGTPKILMLSGIGPREHLQDLKINVINDLPVGQHLVDHVLTGIDLVMLNVSIGLSMIDTLNPMSALKYFIFGKGPWTFTGVEVLGTFHSSFQQNKSDVPDLQIMVMPLGLSKDNGVVLKKAMGISEKVYNEYFFPISHKNTITIAPVLLHPRSKGEIKLSSRDSFDPPLIDPNYLSNKDDTAILIDGLRFVKKLVETNAMKSVGASIYEKHFPGCENETFDSTKYWECYIQHLTLTSYHPAGTCRMGDVVDQTFKVYRTKNLYVIDASVLPSLPSGNINAAVLMIAEKAAHIIKQSTKIRVNNRKCYKPYNYYYIPDD
;
A
#
# COMPACT_ATOMS: atom_id res chain seq x y z
N MET A 1 -49.94 32.52 -32.86
CA MET A 1 -49.04 31.72 -32.00
C MET A 1 -49.64 31.75 -30.61
N THR A 2 -49.98 30.60 -30.05
CA THR A 2 -50.40 30.48 -28.64
C THR A 2 -49.15 30.39 -27.76
N GLU A 3 -49.17 31.07 -26.62
CA GLU A 3 -48.04 31.07 -25.69
C GLU A 3 -48.04 29.79 -24.85
N PHE A 4 -46.93 29.05 -24.85
CA PHE A 4 -46.77 27.81 -24.07
C PHE A 4 -46.63 28.05 -22.55
N VAL A 5 -46.62 29.31 -22.10
CA VAL A 5 -46.19 29.69 -20.74
C VAL A 5 -47.35 30.11 -19.83
N ASP A 6 -48.55 30.34 -20.38
CA ASP A 6 -49.73 30.35 -19.52
C ASP A 6 -50.12 28.91 -19.16
N GLY A 7 -50.58 28.69 -17.94
CA GLY A 7 -50.85 27.35 -17.43
C GLY A 7 -49.66 26.49 -16.98
N TRP A 8 -48.40 26.95 -17.03
CA TRP A 8 -47.23 26.18 -16.50
C TRP A 8 -46.44 26.91 -15.41
N ILE A 9 -45.77 26.17 -14.53
CA ILE A 9 -44.89 26.64 -13.43
C ILE A 9 -43.47 26.13 -13.66
N PHE A 10 -42.48 27.02 -13.59
CA PHE A 10 -41.07 26.63 -13.54
C PHE A 10 -40.70 26.15 -12.13
N GLY A 11 -40.23 24.91 -12.03
CA GLY A 11 -39.63 24.34 -10.82
C GLY A 11 -38.12 24.64 -10.75
N HIS A 12 -37.41 23.78 -10.02
CA HIS A 12 -35.96 23.89 -9.86
C HIS A 12 -35.19 23.39 -11.11
N THR A 13 -33.93 23.78 -11.23
CA THR A 13 -32.99 23.23 -12.21
C THR A 13 -32.64 21.79 -11.82
N LEU A 14 -32.92 20.86 -12.73
CA LEU A 14 -32.65 19.42 -12.62
C LEU A 14 -31.20 19.08 -12.98
N GLY A 15 -30.56 19.87 -13.85
CA GLY A 15 -29.16 19.68 -14.24
C GLY A 15 -28.64 20.77 -15.16
N GLU A 16 -27.33 20.79 -15.41
CA GLU A 16 -26.66 21.73 -16.32
C GLU A 16 -25.85 20.98 -17.38
N GLY A 17 -26.17 21.18 -18.66
CA GLY A 17 -25.50 20.55 -19.80
C GLY A 17 -24.61 21.51 -20.59
N ALA A 18 -23.85 20.97 -21.54
CA ALA A 18 -22.81 21.70 -22.30
C ALA A 18 -23.29 22.91 -23.13
N TYR A 19 -24.60 23.09 -23.30
CA TYR A 19 -25.22 24.19 -24.07
C TYR A 19 -26.33 24.94 -23.29
N GLY A 20 -26.58 24.59 -22.02
CA GLY A 20 -27.60 25.22 -21.18
C GLY A 20 -28.21 24.30 -20.12
N GLU A 21 -29.20 24.79 -19.38
CA GLU A 21 -29.79 24.16 -18.19
C GLU A 21 -31.02 23.28 -18.48
N VAL A 22 -31.29 22.30 -17.62
CA VAL A 22 -32.52 21.50 -17.62
C VAL A 22 -33.35 21.90 -16.40
N LYS A 23 -34.61 22.28 -16.60
CA LYS A 23 -35.54 22.67 -15.52
C LYS A 23 -36.76 21.78 -15.46
N LEU A 24 -37.23 21.51 -14.25
CA LEU A 24 -38.55 20.93 -14.02
C LEU A 24 -39.61 21.97 -14.41
N VAL A 25 -40.65 21.55 -15.14
CA VAL A 25 -41.80 22.40 -15.45
C VAL A 25 -43.08 21.61 -15.18
N ILE A 26 -44.02 22.21 -14.45
CA ILE A 26 -45.23 21.55 -13.96
C ILE A 26 -46.47 22.25 -14.51
N ASN A 27 -47.42 21.50 -15.05
CA ASN A 27 -48.69 22.03 -15.57
C ASN A 27 -49.64 22.39 -14.41
N LYS A 28 -50.14 23.64 -14.39
CA LYS A 28 -51.06 24.16 -13.37
C LYS A 28 -52.44 23.49 -13.40
N SER A 29 -52.86 22.93 -14.53
CA SER A 29 -54.20 22.35 -14.71
C SER A 29 -54.23 20.82 -14.68
N THR A 30 -53.18 20.14 -15.12
CA THR A 30 -53.09 18.66 -15.10
C THR A 30 -52.16 18.11 -14.02
N GLY A 31 -51.28 18.93 -13.43
CA GLY A 31 -50.24 18.50 -12.49
C GLY A 31 -49.06 17.79 -13.13
N GLU A 32 -49.08 17.56 -14.44
CA GLU A 32 -48.03 16.83 -15.17
C GLU A 32 -46.68 17.54 -15.09
N ALA A 33 -45.61 16.76 -14.84
CA ALA A 33 -44.24 17.23 -14.73
C ALA A 33 -43.41 16.82 -15.96
N VAL A 34 -42.67 17.78 -16.53
CA VAL A 34 -41.77 17.54 -17.67
C VAL A 34 -40.38 18.15 -17.40
N ALA A 35 -39.35 17.54 -17.99
CA ALA A 35 -38.00 18.10 -17.99
C ALA A 35 -37.81 18.97 -19.24
N MET A 36 -37.48 20.25 -19.07
CA MET A 36 -37.26 21.22 -20.14
C MET A 36 -35.78 21.59 -20.23
N LYS A 37 -35.08 21.08 -21.24
CA LYS A 37 -33.68 21.42 -21.57
C LYS A 37 -33.66 22.70 -22.41
N MET A 38 -33.14 23.77 -21.82
CA MET A 38 -32.97 25.12 -22.39
C MET A 38 -31.57 25.23 -23.01
N VAL A 39 -31.47 25.67 -24.27
CA VAL A 39 -30.21 25.84 -24.98
C VAL A 39 -30.11 27.25 -25.57
N ASP A 40 -29.02 27.94 -25.25
CA ASP A 40 -28.78 29.33 -25.60
C ASP A 40 -27.98 29.47 -26.90
N LEU A 41 -28.60 30.08 -27.92
CA LEU A 41 -28.01 30.17 -29.26
C LEU A 41 -27.14 31.41 -29.48
N GLU A 42 -27.22 32.44 -28.63
CA GLU A 42 -26.28 33.56 -28.67
C GLU A 42 -24.94 33.16 -28.04
N LYS A 43 -24.97 32.40 -26.95
CA LYS A 43 -23.77 31.85 -26.29
C LYS A 43 -23.14 30.71 -27.10
N HIS A 44 -23.93 29.97 -27.87
CA HIS A 44 -23.50 28.79 -28.61
C HIS A 44 -24.11 28.74 -30.03
N PRO A 45 -23.57 29.50 -31.01
CA PRO A 45 -24.11 29.50 -32.39
C PRO A 45 -24.12 28.10 -33.03
N ASP A 46 -23.10 27.28 -32.78
CA ASP A 46 -23.01 25.90 -33.26
C ASP A 46 -24.07 24.96 -32.64
N ALA A 47 -24.63 25.33 -31.47
CA ALA A 47 -25.64 24.51 -30.81
C ALA A 47 -26.93 24.38 -31.63
N ARG A 48 -27.24 25.34 -32.53
CA ARG A 48 -28.41 25.22 -33.43
C ARG A 48 -28.30 23.98 -34.35
N GLN A 49 -27.10 23.55 -34.73
CA GLN A 49 -26.91 22.30 -35.49
C GLN A 49 -26.92 21.07 -34.57
N THR A 50 -26.29 21.14 -33.40
CA THR A 50 -26.26 20.04 -32.42
C THR A 50 -27.66 19.72 -31.88
N VAL A 51 -28.44 20.72 -31.45
CA VAL A 51 -29.84 20.58 -31.00
C VAL A 51 -30.73 20.01 -32.10
N ARG A 52 -30.55 20.43 -33.36
CA ARG A 52 -31.29 19.83 -34.48
C ARG A 52 -30.95 18.34 -34.62
N LYS A 53 -29.67 17.98 -34.57
CA LYS A 53 -29.23 16.57 -34.64
C LYS A 53 -29.77 15.74 -33.47
N GLU A 54 -29.62 16.23 -32.24
CA GLU A 54 -30.10 15.60 -31.01
C GLU A 54 -31.62 15.37 -31.09
N THR A 55 -32.40 16.42 -31.34
CA THR A 55 -33.87 16.30 -31.42
C THR A 55 -34.37 15.50 -32.62
N THR A 56 -33.65 15.45 -33.74
CA THR A 56 -33.98 14.53 -34.85
C THR A 56 -33.73 13.07 -34.48
N ILE A 57 -32.62 12.77 -33.78
CA ILE A 57 -32.30 11.42 -33.33
C ILE A 57 -33.25 10.96 -32.23
N HIS A 58 -33.48 11.78 -31.21
CA HIS A 58 -34.29 11.43 -30.04
C HIS A 58 -35.76 11.12 -30.41
N ARG A 59 -36.31 11.80 -31.43
CA ARG A 59 -37.63 11.51 -32.01
C ARG A 59 -37.75 10.13 -32.68
N MET A 60 -36.65 9.43 -32.95
CA MET A 60 -36.68 8.07 -33.52
C MET A 60 -37.04 7.00 -32.49
N PHE A 61 -37.11 7.36 -31.20
CA PHE A 61 -37.22 6.41 -30.09
C PHE A 61 -38.58 6.48 -29.39
N SER A 62 -39.09 5.29 -29.09
CA SER A 62 -40.23 5.02 -28.22
C SER A 62 -39.97 3.64 -27.60
N ASN A 63 -39.39 3.64 -26.40
CA ASN A 63 -38.93 2.46 -25.67
C ASN A 63 -39.04 2.78 -24.16
N PRO A 64 -39.55 1.86 -23.32
CA PRO A 64 -39.77 2.15 -21.89
C PRO A 64 -38.48 2.50 -21.12
N ASN A 65 -37.31 2.06 -21.59
CA ASN A 65 -36.00 2.29 -20.96
C ASN A 65 -35.20 3.45 -21.57
N ILE A 66 -35.84 4.34 -22.33
CA ILE A 66 -35.25 5.57 -22.87
C ILE A 66 -36.15 6.74 -22.45
N ILE A 67 -35.56 7.86 -22.01
CA ILE A 67 -36.29 9.11 -21.72
C ILE A 67 -37.11 9.50 -22.95
N GLN A 68 -38.43 9.58 -22.84
CA GLN A 68 -39.28 9.96 -23.96
C GLN A 68 -39.08 11.43 -24.33
N TYR A 69 -38.91 11.71 -25.63
CA TYR A 69 -38.97 13.06 -26.18
C TYR A 69 -40.44 13.45 -26.40
N PHE A 70 -40.85 14.62 -25.91
CA PHE A 70 -42.20 15.17 -26.11
C PHE A 70 -42.24 16.29 -27.15
N GLY A 71 -41.27 17.21 -27.14
CA GLY A 71 -41.41 18.44 -27.93
C GLY A 71 -40.17 19.32 -28.06
N LYS A 72 -40.29 20.32 -28.92
CA LYS A 72 -39.28 21.35 -29.18
C LYS A 72 -39.98 22.68 -29.46
N ARG A 73 -39.57 23.76 -28.79
CA ARG A 73 -39.95 25.15 -29.12
C ARG A 73 -38.68 25.91 -29.49
N SER A 74 -38.78 26.74 -30.53
CA SER A 74 -37.66 27.54 -31.04
C SER A 74 -38.03 29.03 -30.98
N GLU A 75 -37.12 29.82 -30.45
CA GLU A 75 -37.18 31.28 -30.40
C GLU A 75 -35.90 31.85 -31.07
N PRO A 76 -35.79 33.17 -31.34
CA PRO A 76 -34.67 33.71 -32.11
C PRO A 76 -33.29 33.32 -31.53
N ASN A 77 -33.18 33.41 -30.20
CA ASN A 77 -31.96 33.24 -29.42
C ASN A 77 -31.96 31.99 -28.53
N MET A 78 -33.08 31.26 -28.46
CA MET A 78 -33.28 30.19 -27.46
C MET A 78 -33.96 28.97 -28.07
N GLU A 79 -33.54 27.78 -27.64
CA GLU A 79 -34.12 26.50 -28.01
C GLU A 79 -34.56 25.76 -26.75
N TYR A 80 -35.78 25.22 -26.76
CA TYR A 80 -36.35 24.46 -25.66
C TYR A 80 -36.65 23.04 -26.13
N ILE A 81 -36.22 22.03 -25.39
CA ILE A 81 -36.50 20.61 -25.63
C ILE A 81 -37.29 20.09 -24.43
N PHE A 82 -38.45 19.48 -24.67
CA PHE A 82 -39.33 18.93 -23.64
C PHE A 82 -39.23 17.40 -23.63
N LEU A 83 -38.93 16.85 -22.46
CA LEU A 83 -38.59 15.46 -22.20
C LEU A 83 -39.39 14.91 -21.02
N GLU A 84 -39.48 13.58 -20.94
CA GLU A 84 -39.95 12.83 -19.77
C GLU A 84 -39.14 13.21 -18.51
N TYR A 85 -39.85 13.38 -17.40
CA TYR A 85 -39.22 13.64 -16.10
C TYR A 85 -39.03 12.33 -15.33
N ALA A 86 -37.78 11.87 -15.26
CA ALA A 86 -37.37 10.73 -14.44
C ALA A 86 -37.21 11.17 -12.98
N SER A 87 -38.24 10.91 -12.17
CA SER A 87 -38.34 11.37 -10.78
C SER A 87 -37.55 10.55 -9.75
N GLY A 88 -37.03 9.38 -10.14
CA GLY A 88 -36.29 8.45 -9.28
C GLY A 88 -34.80 8.75 -9.11
N GLY A 89 -34.28 9.81 -9.76
CA GLY A 89 -32.89 10.28 -9.66
C GLY A 89 -31.92 9.67 -10.68
N GLU A 90 -30.61 9.83 -10.43
CA GLU A 90 -29.56 9.12 -11.16
C GLU A 90 -29.43 7.69 -10.62
N LEU A 91 -29.18 6.71 -11.49
CA LEU A 91 -28.88 5.32 -11.09
C LEU A 91 -27.69 5.26 -10.11
N PHE A 92 -26.74 6.19 -10.28
CA PHE A 92 -25.56 6.33 -9.43
C PHE A 92 -25.91 6.49 -7.93
N ASP A 93 -27.03 7.13 -7.61
CA ASP A 93 -27.49 7.34 -6.22
C ASP A 93 -28.10 6.07 -5.58
N ARG A 94 -28.24 4.95 -6.34
CA ARG A 94 -28.74 3.65 -5.85
C ARG A 94 -27.67 2.59 -5.66
N ILE A 95 -26.42 2.98 -5.87
CA ILE A 95 -25.24 2.14 -5.71
C ILE A 95 -24.54 2.57 -4.41
N GLU A 96 -24.23 1.63 -3.53
CA GLU A 96 -23.32 1.86 -2.40
C GLU A 96 -21.86 1.86 -2.92
N PRO A 97 -21.12 3.00 -3.02
CA PRO A 97 -19.74 3.03 -3.54
C PRO A 97 -18.66 2.15 -2.86
N ASP A 98 -18.97 1.41 -1.79
CA ASP A 98 -18.11 0.42 -1.11
C ASP A 98 -18.74 -1.00 -1.08
N VAL A 99 -20.08 -1.13 -1.15
CA VAL A 99 -20.83 -2.41 -1.09
C VAL A 99 -21.43 -2.84 -2.44
N GLY A 100 -21.46 -1.94 -3.43
CA GLY A 100 -22.04 -2.17 -4.75
C GLY A 100 -23.57 -2.04 -4.74
N MET A 101 -24.27 -3.00 -5.33
CA MET A 101 -25.72 -3.13 -5.19
C MET A 101 -26.11 -4.61 -5.24
N PRO A 102 -27.28 -5.03 -4.71
CA PRO A 102 -27.70 -6.43 -4.74
C PRO A 102 -27.70 -6.96 -6.18
N ALA A 103 -27.05 -8.09 -6.43
CA ALA A 103 -26.78 -8.51 -7.81
C ALA A 103 -28.04 -8.80 -8.65
N TRP A 104 -29.19 -9.06 -8.02
CA TRP A 104 -30.48 -9.18 -8.70
C TRP A 104 -31.05 -7.81 -9.15
N GLU A 105 -30.74 -6.73 -8.42
CA GLU A 105 -31.02 -5.35 -8.83
C GLU A 105 -30.04 -4.90 -9.91
N ALA A 106 -28.74 -5.19 -9.76
CA ALA A 106 -27.74 -4.97 -10.80
C ALA A 106 -28.18 -5.62 -12.13
N GLN A 107 -28.60 -6.89 -12.09
CA GLN A 107 -29.13 -7.61 -13.25
C GLN A 107 -30.45 -7.01 -13.80
N LYS A 108 -31.34 -6.48 -12.96
CA LYS A 108 -32.54 -5.73 -13.38
C LYS A 108 -32.13 -4.51 -14.21
N TYR A 109 -31.26 -3.65 -13.68
CA TYR A 109 -30.83 -2.43 -14.35
C TYR A 109 -29.98 -2.73 -15.59
N PHE A 110 -29.03 -3.66 -15.51
CA PHE A 110 -28.18 -4.05 -16.63
C PHE A 110 -29.00 -4.66 -17.79
N LYS A 111 -30.03 -5.46 -17.50
CA LYS A 111 -30.98 -5.96 -18.51
C LYS A 111 -31.81 -4.84 -19.14
N GLN A 112 -32.24 -3.85 -18.36
CA GLN A 112 -32.94 -2.66 -18.88
C GLN A 112 -32.02 -1.77 -19.73
N LEU A 113 -30.74 -1.66 -19.37
CA LEU A 113 -29.72 -0.93 -20.12
C LEU A 113 -29.40 -1.63 -21.45
N ILE A 114 -29.22 -2.96 -21.45
CA ILE A 114 -29.07 -3.75 -22.68
C ILE A 114 -30.30 -3.57 -23.58
N SER A 115 -31.52 -3.69 -23.04
CA SER A 115 -32.78 -3.44 -23.77
C SER A 115 -32.82 -2.06 -24.45
N ALA A 116 -32.36 -1.02 -23.75
CA ALA A 116 -32.27 0.34 -24.32
C ALA A 116 -31.20 0.44 -25.43
N VAL A 117 -30.00 -0.11 -25.19
CA VAL A 117 -28.87 -0.02 -26.13
C VAL A 117 -29.10 -0.87 -27.39
N GLU A 118 -29.59 -2.10 -27.23
CA GLU A 118 -30.02 -2.97 -28.34
C GLU A 118 -31.09 -2.28 -29.19
N TYR A 119 -32.07 -1.61 -28.55
CA TYR A 119 -33.07 -0.83 -29.27
C TYR A 119 -32.45 0.34 -30.05
N LEU A 120 -31.52 1.10 -29.47
CA LEU A 120 -30.79 2.17 -30.18
C LEU A 120 -30.03 1.63 -31.39
N HIS A 121 -29.33 0.51 -31.21
CA HIS A 121 -28.55 -0.16 -32.25
C HIS A 121 -29.45 -0.75 -33.35
N SER A 122 -30.64 -1.24 -33.02
CA SER A 122 -31.68 -1.65 -33.98
C SER A 122 -32.19 -0.49 -34.85
N LYS A 123 -32.18 0.75 -34.33
CA LYS A 123 -32.46 1.98 -35.09
C LYS A 123 -31.22 2.53 -35.81
N GLY A 124 -30.08 1.86 -35.70
CA GLY A 124 -28.80 2.26 -36.30
C GLY A 124 -28.17 3.49 -35.68
N VAL A 125 -28.50 3.79 -34.41
CA VAL A 125 -27.95 4.92 -33.64
C VAL A 125 -27.08 4.40 -32.51
N ALA A 126 -25.91 5.01 -32.29
CA ALA A 126 -25.07 4.79 -31.12
C ALA A 126 -25.09 6.02 -30.22
N HIS A 127 -25.04 5.81 -28.90
CA HIS A 127 -25.21 6.83 -27.86
C HIS A 127 -23.92 7.61 -27.59
N ARG A 128 -22.80 6.90 -27.47
CA ARG A 128 -21.42 7.43 -27.42
C ARG A 128 -21.12 8.32 -26.20
N ASP A 129 -21.90 8.16 -25.14
CA ASP A 129 -21.70 8.74 -23.81
C ASP A 129 -22.52 7.99 -22.74
N LEU A 130 -22.47 6.65 -22.74
CA LEU A 130 -23.12 5.85 -21.70
C LEU A 130 -22.24 5.88 -20.44
N LYS A 131 -22.80 6.42 -19.36
CA LYS A 131 -22.17 6.65 -18.05
C LYS A 131 -23.24 6.74 -16.97
N PRO A 132 -22.96 6.48 -15.69
CA PRO A 132 -23.96 6.52 -14.61
C PRO A 132 -24.76 7.82 -14.54
N GLU A 133 -24.13 8.97 -14.79
CA GLU A 133 -24.78 10.29 -14.74
C GLU A 133 -25.80 10.53 -15.89
N ASN A 134 -25.79 9.67 -16.91
CA ASN A 134 -26.76 9.68 -18.03
C ASN A 134 -27.81 8.57 -17.88
N LEU A 135 -27.78 7.75 -16.82
CA LEU A 135 -28.73 6.68 -16.54
C LEU A 135 -29.66 7.12 -15.40
N LEU A 136 -30.91 7.42 -15.72
CA LEU A 136 -31.91 7.92 -14.76
C LEU A 136 -32.90 6.82 -14.35
N LEU A 137 -33.68 7.07 -13.30
CA LEU A 137 -34.73 6.16 -12.82
C LEU A 137 -36.11 6.83 -12.83
N ASP A 138 -37.14 6.10 -13.24
CA ASP A 138 -38.54 6.55 -13.11
C ASP A 138 -39.14 6.27 -11.71
N GLU A 139 -40.36 6.74 -11.47
CA GLU A 139 -41.08 6.57 -10.19
C GLU A 139 -41.35 5.10 -9.83
N HIS A 140 -41.30 4.21 -10.82
CA HIS A 140 -41.47 2.75 -10.68
C HIS A 140 -40.11 2.03 -10.64
N ASP A 141 -39.03 2.78 -10.47
CA ASP A 141 -37.67 2.31 -10.31
C ASP A 141 -37.10 1.58 -11.54
N ASN A 142 -37.44 2.05 -12.75
CA ASN A 142 -36.90 1.51 -14.01
C ASN A 142 -35.87 2.43 -14.64
N LEU A 143 -34.82 1.85 -15.20
CA LEU A 143 -33.74 2.56 -15.87
C LEU A 143 -34.21 3.24 -17.15
N LYS A 144 -33.82 4.52 -17.31
CA LYS A 144 -34.09 5.40 -18.43
C LYS A 144 -32.78 6.00 -18.96
N VAL A 145 -32.38 5.64 -20.18
CA VAL A 145 -31.19 6.22 -20.84
C VAL A 145 -31.48 7.66 -21.31
N SER A 146 -30.52 8.57 -21.08
CA SER A 146 -30.68 10.02 -21.29
C SER A 146 -29.44 10.72 -21.90
N ASP A 147 -29.61 11.99 -22.29
CA ASP A 147 -28.67 12.88 -23.01
C ASP A 147 -28.10 12.36 -24.34
N PHE A 148 -28.92 12.43 -25.39
CA PHE A 148 -28.54 12.09 -26.77
C PHE A 148 -27.64 13.13 -27.48
N GLY A 149 -27.06 14.11 -26.76
CA GLY A 149 -26.26 15.19 -27.34
C GLY A 149 -25.01 14.74 -28.12
N LEU A 150 -24.44 13.58 -27.77
CA LEU A 150 -23.33 12.95 -28.51
C LEU A 150 -23.76 11.80 -29.43
N ALA A 151 -25.04 11.41 -29.44
CA ALA A 151 -25.54 10.26 -30.18
C ALA A 151 -25.43 10.47 -31.71
N THR A 152 -25.33 9.39 -32.49
CA THR A 152 -25.22 9.48 -33.95
C THR A 152 -25.73 8.25 -34.68
N ILE A 153 -26.38 8.46 -35.84
CA ILE A 153 -26.66 7.39 -36.80
C ILE A 153 -25.32 6.87 -37.37
N TYR A 154 -25.13 5.56 -37.31
CA TYR A 154 -24.01 4.82 -37.92
C TYR A 154 -24.49 3.77 -38.95
N ARG A 155 -25.71 3.25 -38.82
CA ARG A 155 -26.33 2.28 -39.75
C ARG A 155 -27.61 2.90 -40.35
N LEU A 156 -27.73 2.92 -41.68
CA LEU A 156 -28.89 3.46 -42.40
C LEU A 156 -29.14 2.63 -43.67
N GLN A 157 -30.38 2.19 -43.90
CA GLN A 157 -30.75 1.33 -45.04
C GLN A 157 -29.83 0.10 -45.22
N GLY A 158 -29.43 -0.53 -44.10
CA GLY A 158 -28.52 -1.68 -44.10
C GLY A 158 -27.05 -1.37 -44.42
N LYS A 159 -26.69 -0.10 -44.67
CA LYS A 159 -25.30 0.33 -44.83
C LYS A 159 -24.75 0.92 -43.54
N GLU A 160 -23.56 0.51 -43.17
CA GLU A 160 -22.84 0.99 -41.99
C GLU A 160 -21.70 1.94 -42.36
N ARG A 161 -21.31 2.78 -41.40
CA ARG A 161 -20.08 3.58 -41.45
C ARG A 161 -19.33 3.46 -40.12
N CYS A 162 -18.01 3.42 -40.20
CA CYS A 162 -17.17 3.65 -39.03
C CYS A 162 -17.35 5.08 -38.51
N LEU A 163 -17.04 5.29 -37.24
CA LEU A 163 -17.08 6.60 -36.58
C LEU A 163 -15.66 7.08 -36.32
N GLU A 164 -15.39 8.35 -36.62
CA GLU A 164 -14.05 8.95 -36.52
C GLU A 164 -13.97 10.03 -35.43
N ARG A 165 -15.11 10.61 -35.04
CA ARG A 165 -15.17 11.69 -34.04
C ARG A 165 -14.97 11.12 -32.64
N ARG A 166 -13.74 11.21 -32.13
CA ARG A 166 -13.39 10.93 -30.72
C ARG A 166 -14.29 11.78 -29.78
N CYS A 167 -15.16 11.15 -28.98
CA CYS A 167 -15.97 11.83 -27.95
C CYS A 167 -16.58 10.84 -26.93
N GLY A 168 -17.17 11.39 -25.87
CA GLY A 168 -17.71 10.67 -24.72
C GLY A 168 -16.92 11.01 -23.45
N THR A 169 -17.45 10.62 -22.29
CA THR A 169 -16.90 10.96 -20.98
C THR A 169 -15.75 10.01 -20.63
N LEU A 170 -14.52 10.54 -20.62
CA LEU A 170 -13.25 9.79 -20.70
C LEU A 170 -13.10 8.49 -19.85
N PRO A 171 -13.62 8.37 -18.61
CA PRO A 171 -13.53 7.11 -17.86
C PRO A 171 -14.29 5.94 -18.49
N TYR A 172 -15.34 6.22 -19.26
CA TYR A 172 -16.25 5.22 -19.85
C TYR A 172 -15.98 4.99 -21.35
N VAL A 173 -15.21 5.87 -22.00
CA VAL A 173 -14.93 5.78 -23.44
C VAL A 173 -14.07 4.57 -23.77
N ALA A 174 -14.52 3.77 -24.74
CA ALA A 174 -13.77 2.62 -25.24
C ALA A 174 -12.41 3.04 -25.83
N PRO A 175 -11.31 2.33 -25.55
CA PRO A 175 -9.98 2.72 -25.97
C PRO A 175 -9.90 3.06 -27.46
N GLU A 176 -10.46 2.24 -28.35
CA GLU A 176 -10.43 2.45 -29.80
C GLU A 176 -11.01 3.81 -30.24
N VAL A 177 -11.99 4.36 -29.52
CA VAL A 177 -12.60 5.69 -29.78
C VAL A 177 -11.59 6.81 -29.63
N LEU A 178 -10.57 6.64 -28.78
CA LEU A 178 -9.51 7.62 -28.55
C LEU A 178 -8.36 7.50 -29.55
N LEU A 179 -8.33 6.44 -30.37
CA LEU A 179 -7.14 5.99 -31.08
C LEU A 179 -7.37 5.92 -32.60
N ARG A 180 -8.43 5.23 -33.06
CA ARG A 180 -8.66 4.93 -34.49
C ARG A 180 -10.13 5.14 -34.90
N PRO A 181 -10.46 5.16 -36.20
CA PRO A 181 -11.84 4.98 -36.65
C PRO A 181 -12.41 3.68 -36.09
N TYR A 182 -13.63 3.73 -35.54
CA TYR A 182 -14.17 2.67 -34.68
C TYR A 182 -15.59 2.25 -35.08
N HIS A 183 -15.96 1.01 -34.74
CA HIS A 183 -17.31 0.50 -34.90
C HIS A 183 -18.20 0.98 -33.75
N ALA A 184 -19.42 1.39 -34.08
CA ALA A 184 -20.27 2.12 -33.14
C ALA A 184 -20.82 1.25 -32.01
N GLU A 185 -21.22 0.00 -32.31
CA GLU A 185 -21.83 -0.91 -31.34
C GLU A 185 -20.83 -1.37 -30.26
N PRO A 186 -19.60 -1.85 -30.60
CA PRO A 186 -18.62 -2.24 -29.57
C PRO A 186 -18.22 -1.10 -28.62
N ALA A 187 -18.14 0.13 -29.12
CA ALA A 187 -17.77 1.29 -28.31
C ALA A 187 -18.86 1.69 -27.29
N ASP A 188 -20.15 1.59 -27.68
CA ASP A 188 -21.27 1.73 -26.75
C ASP A 188 -21.29 0.54 -25.75
N VAL A 189 -21.03 -0.68 -26.23
CA VAL A 189 -20.96 -1.90 -25.39
C VAL A 189 -19.88 -1.78 -24.33
N TRP A 190 -18.67 -1.34 -24.67
CA TRP A 190 -17.64 -1.01 -23.67
C TRP A 190 -18.12 0.06 -22.69
N SER A 191 -18.77 1.11 -23.18
CA SER A 191 -19.21 2.23 -22.33
C SER A 191 -20.23 1.77 -21.27
N TYR A 192 -21.19 0.90 -21.64
CA TYR A 192 -22.12 0.33 -20.66
C TYR A 192 -21.53 -0.85 -19.88
N LEU A 193 -20.55 -1.60 -20.41
CA LEU A 193 -19.80 -2.59 -19.62
C LEU A 193 -18.97 -1.92 -18.52
N PHE A 194 -18.37 -0.76 -18.78
CA PHE A 194 -17.60 -0.01 -17.78
C PHE A 194 -18.52 0.75 -16.79
N SER A 195 -19.69 1.20 -17.25
CA SER A 195 -20.76 1.69 -16.36
C SER A 195 -21.37 0.56 -15.51
N GLY A 196 -21.48 -0.64 -16.10
CA GLY A 196 -21.91 -1.87 -15.45
C GLY A 196 -20.83 -2.50 -14.56
N SER A 197 -19.55 -2.17 -14.75
CA SER A 197 -18.41 -2.61 -13.90
C SER A 197 -18.44 -2.01 -12.48
N ILE A 198 -19.54 -1.35 -12.12
CA ILE A 198 -20.03 -1.19 -10.75
C ILE A 198 -20.41 -2.57 -10.14
N GLU A 199 -20.55 -3.60 -10.97
CA GLU A 199 -20.42 -5.04 -10.64
C GLU A 199 -19.03 -5.38 -10.06
N GLY A 200 -18.75 -4.89 -8.85
CA GLY A 200 -17.80 -5.53 -7.93
C GLY A 200 -18.29 -6.89 -7.42
N TYR A 201 -19.48 -7.33 -7.84
CA TYR A 201 -20.22 -8.47 -7.31
C TYR A 201 -20.74 -9.39 -8.43
N ILE A 202 -20.40 -10.68 -8.29
CA ILE A 202 -20.73 -11.83 -9.16
C ILE A 202 -19.82 -12.03 -10.39
N ARG A 203 -19.61 -13.31 -10.72
CA ARG A 203 -18.74 -13.84 -11.78
C ARG A 203 -19.60 -14.41 -12.92
N PRO A 204 -19.23 -14.20 -14.19
CA PRO A 204 -19.65 -15.05 -15.31
C PRO A 204 -18.51 -15.94 -15.84
N ASP A 205 -18.87 -16.91 -16.69
CA ASP A 205 -17.97 -17.85 -17.37
C ASP A 205 -17.45 -17.35 -18.75
N GLU A 206 -16.61 -18.20 -19.34
CA GLU A 206 -15.73 -18.15 -20.52
C GLU A 206 -16.10 -17.34 -21.81
N THR A 207 -15.06 -17.12 -22.65
CA THR A 207 -15.01 -16.69 -24.08
C THR A 207 -15.26 -15.21 -24.44
N ASP A 208 -14.64 -14.58 -25.47
CA ASP A 208 -13.32 -14.76 -26.13
C ASP A 208 -12.90 -13.47 -26.93
N SER A 209 -11.58 -13.27 -27.14
CA SER A 209 -10.90 -12.58 -28.28
C SER A 209 -10.88 -11.02 -28.53
N ARG A 210 -9.68 -10.42 -28.32
CA ARG A 210 -8.82 -9.59 -29.27
C ARG A 210 -8.98 -8.05 -29.57
N GLN A 211 -7.89 -7.31 -29.22
CA GLN A 211 -7.05 -6.33 -30.02
C GLN A 211 -7.25 -4.76 -30.07
N VAL A 212 -6.17 -4.01 -29.69
CA VAL A 212 -6.04 -2.54 -29.33
C VAL A 212 -5.41 -1.62 -30.45
N LEU A 213 -4.92 -0.41 -30.10
CA LEU A 213 -3.88 0.50 -30.71
C LEU A 213 -4.36 1.85 -31.35
N GLU A 214 -3.72 3.05 -31.25
CA GLU A 214 -2.66 3.70 -30.41
C GLU A 214 -2.75 5.29 -30.38
N ASP A 215 -2.32 5.96 -29.27
CA ASP A 215 -1.84 7.36 -28.92
C ASP A 215 -2.37 8.68 -29.60
N GLU A 216 -2.04 9.97 -29.31
CA GLU A 216 -1.24 10.83 -28.35
C GLU A 216 -1.86 12.32 -28.36
N ASN A 217 -1.47 13.50 -27.77
CA ASN A 217 -0.53 14.07 -26.75
C ASN A 217 -0.85 15.59 -26.35
N LEU A 218 -0.02 16.22 -25.49
CA LEU A 218 0.51 17.63 -25.45
C LEU A 218 -0.30 18.90 -24.97
N THR A 219 -0.46 19.04 -23.64
CA THR A 219 -0.08 20.14 -22.68
C THR A 219 -0.15 21.71 -22.90
N ARG A 220 -0.62 22.46 -21.84
CA ARG A 220 -0.13 23.77 -21.19
C ARG A 220 -1.04 25.06 -21.06
N PHE A 221 -1.32 25.46 -19.80
CA PHE A 221 -1.40 26.79 -19.06
C PHE A 221 -1.88 28.16 -19.68
N CYS A 222 -2.25 29.28 -18.96
CA CYS A 222 -2.91 29.57 -17.62
C CYS A 222 -3.07 31.11 -17.28
N LEU A 223 -3.98 31.48 -16.34
CA LEU A 223 -4.24 32.80 -15.64
C LEU A 223 -5.20 33.79 -16.37
N SER A 224 -5.96 34.75 -15.75
CA SER A 224 -6.01 35.38 -14.39
C SER A 224 -7.44 35.85 -13.90
N GLN A 225 -7.53 36.54 -12.74
CA GLN A 225 -8.73 36.94 -11.91
C GLN A 225 -9.15 38.46 -12.07
N PRO A 226 -10.24 39.08 -11.47
CA PRO A 226 -10.62 39.15 -10.02
C PRO A 226 -12.15 39.36 -9.60
N GLU A 227 -12.42 40.03 -8.45
CA GLU A 227 -13.54 39.95 -7.44
C GLU A 227 -14.89 40.74 -7.68
N LEU A 228 -15.96 40.73 -6.83
CA LEU A 228 -16.14 41.37 -5.48
C LEU A 228 -17.39 40.95 -4.63
N THR A 229 -17.30 41.11 -3.28
CA THR A 229 -18.29 41.32 -2.14
C THR A 229 -19.74 40.78 -2.12
N GLY A 230 -20.42 40.49 -0.99
CA GLY A 230 -20.17 40.66 0.48
C GLY A 230 -20.59 39.41 1.32
N VAL A 231 -21.39 39.40 2.43
CA VAL A 231 -22.08 40.36 3.34
C VAL A 231 -22.30 39.65 4.75
N GLU A 232 -22.90 40.26 5.80
CA GLU A 232 -23.03 39.71 7.19
C GLU A 232 -24.44 39.74 7.84
N TYR A 233 -24.62 39.02 8.97
CA TYR A 233 -25.48 39.35 10.15
C TYR A 233 -25.02 38.56 11.42
N ASP A 234 -25.66 38.76 12.60
CA ASP A 234 -25.05 38.54 13.94
C ASP A 234 -26.06 38.11 15.07
N ASN A 235 -25.56 37.97 16.31
CA ASN A 235 -26.22 37.69 17.61
C ASN A 235 -26.58 36.21 17.96
N ALA A 236 -26.78 35.96 19.27
CA ALA A 236 -26.86 34.63 19.90
C ALA A 236 -27.77 34.61 21.15
N GLU A 237 -28.29 33.43 21.51
CA GLU A 237 -29.02 33.21 22.77
C GLU A 237 -28.89 31.75 23.28
N GLN A 238 -29.50 31.42 24.41
CA GLN A 238 -29.23 30.21 25.21
C GLN A 238 -29.81 28.90 24.65
N ILE A 239 -29.25 27.75 25.04
CA ILE A 239 -29.80 26.41 24.77
C ILE A 239 -30.05 25.65 26.07
N ASN A 240 -31.26 25.09 26.19
CA ASN A 240 -31.70 24.21 27.27
C ASN A 240 -31.29 22.74 26.98
N LEU A 241 -31.11 21.91 28.01
CA LEU A 241 -30.35 20.64 27.90
C LEU A 241 -31.15 19.34 28.07
N GLU A 242 -32.45 19.39 28.40
CA GLU A 242 -33.18 18.22 28.92
C GLU A 242 -34.10 17.48 27.93
N GLU A 243 -34.30 17.98 26.70
CA GLU A 243 -35.10 17.27 25.69
C GLU A 243 -34.24 16.55 24.64
N ARG A 244 -34.18 15.22 24.74
CA ARG A 244 -33.64 14.33 23.69
C ARG A 244 -34.75 13.47 23.08
N PRO A 245 -35.13 13.70 21.82
CA PRO A 245 -35.80 12.67 21.03
C PRO A 245 -34.91 11.43 20.95
N GLY A 246 -35.49 10.23 21.09
CA GLY A 246 -34.74 8.98 21.03
C GLY A 246 -34.28 8.67 19.61
N PHE A 247 -32.97 8.68 19.36
CA PHE A 247 -32.40 8.24 18.09
C PHE A 247 -32.18 6.73 18.09
N SER A 248 -32.78 6.04 17.11
CA SER A 248 -32.53 4.63 16.85
C SER A 248 -31.12 4.42 16.29
N PHE A 249 -30.49 3.28 16.62
CA PHE A 249 -29.14 2.97 16.15
C PHE A 249 -29.17 2.25 14.80
N SER A 250 -28.62 2.90 13.77
CA SER A 250 -28.09 2.24 12.58
C SER A 250 -26.68 2.72 12.29
N GLN A 251 -25.70 1.83 12.44
CA GLN A 251 -24.43 1.87 11.68
C GLN A 251 -24.73 1.38 10.25
N PRO A 252 -24.00 1.80 9.21
CA PRO A 252 -22.63 1.30 8.92
C PRO A 252 -21.59 2.45 8.94
N ALA A 253 -20.26 2.29 8.89
CA ALA A 253 -19.30 1.20 8.64
C ALA A 253 -18.55 1.20 7.29
N HIS A 254 -18.94 2.02 6.30
CA HIS A 254 -18.26 2.13 5.00
C HIS A 254 -18.00 3.59 4.54
N ILE A 255 -17.38 3.79 3.38
CA ILE A 255 -16.64 5.04 3.03
C ILE A 255 -17.49 6.19 2.43
N GLU A 256 -18.80 6.00 2.38
CA GLU A 256 -19.70 6.52 1.34
C GLU A 256 -20.32 7.89 1.64
N ASP A 257 -20.52 8.22 2.92
CA ASP A 257 -21.13 9.46 3.45
C ASP A 257 -20.30 10.74 3.21
N LEU A 258 -19.71 10.85 2.03
CA LEU A 258 -18.66 11.79 1.65
C LEU A 258 -18.93 12.48 0.29
N LEU A 259 -20.05 12.17 -0.37
CA LEU A 259 -20.51 12.85 -1.58
C LEU A 259 -21.67 13.82 -1.27
N LEU A 260 -21.32 15.09 -1.10
CA LEU A 260 -22.21 16.21 -1.46
C LEU A 260 -21.38 17.31 -2.10
N CYS A 261 -21.70 17.62 -3.36
CA CYS A 261 -21.26 18.84 -4.04
C CYS A 261 -22.27 19.97 -3.81
N THR A 262 -21.86 21.22 -4.02
CA THR A 262 -22.81 22.34 -4.18
C THR A 262 -22.12 23.52 -4.88
N GLN A 263 -22.70 23.93 -6.01
CA GLN A 263 -22.60 25.22 -6.72
C GLN A 263 -21.18 25.68 -7.20
N VAL A 264 -20.84 25.91 -8.49
CA VAL A 264 -21.53 26.28 -9.76
C VAL A 264 -21.43 27.79 -10.10
N GLN A 265 -20.62 28.08 -11.15
CA GLN A 265 -20.61 29.26 -12.04
C GLN A 265 -20.34 30.68 -11.43
N THR A 266 -19.95 31.73 -12.17
CA THR A 266 -20.15 32.12 -13.59
C THR A 266 -18.99 32.90 -14.23
N LYS A 267 -18.85 32.77 -15.58
CA LYS A 267 -18.31 33.73 -16.59
C LYS A 267 -16.83 34.23 -16.45
N GLN A 268 -16.06 34.50 -17.51
CA GLN A 268 -16.28 34.40 -18.98
C GLN A 268 -14.96 34.01 -19.70
N PHE A 269 -14.98 33.83 -21.02
CA PHE A 269 -13.92 33.17 -21.81
C PHE A 269 -12.51 33.81 -21.77
N THR A 270 -11.49 33.04 -21.35
CA THR A 270 -10.30 32.71 -22.18
C THR A 270 -9.44 31.61 -21.54
N GLN A 271 -8.68 30.88 -22.36
CA GLN A 271 -7.65 29.85 -22.03
C GLN A 271 -7.99 28.81 -20.93
N ALA A 272 -8.32 27.59 -21.36
CA ALA A 272 -8.51 26.44 -20.48
C ALA A 272 -7.19 25.94 -19.85
N SER A 273 -6.87 26.42 -18.65
CA SER A 273 -5.70 25.93 -17.90
C SER A 273 -5.95 24.52 -17.36
N GLN A 274 -5.32 23.52 -17.98
CA GLN A 274 -5.39 22.11 -17.57
C GLN A 274 -5.07 21.94 -16.08
N GLN A 275 -6.07 21.53 -15.28
CA GLN A 275 -5.79 20.95 -13.96
C GLN A 275 -5.25 19.53 -14.17
N ASN A 276 -3.93 19.40 -14.00
CA ASN A 276 -3.21 18.15 -14.18
C ASN A 276 -3.81 17.03 -13.30
N THR A 277 -3.99 15.82 -13.87
CA THR A 277 -4.65 14.66 -13.24
C THR A 277 -4.12 14.35 -11.83
N PHE A 278 -2.84 14.65 -11.58
CA PHE A 278 -2.19 14.56 -10.27
C PHE A 278 -2.88 15.34 -9.14
N GLN A 279 -3.72 16.34 -9.44
CA GLN A 279 -4.50 17.09 -8.45
C GLN A 279 -5.82 16.41 -8.06
N ARG A 280 -6.38 15.50 -8.88
CA ARG A 280 -7.56 14.69 -8.51
C ARG A 280 -7.23 13.65 -7.42
N LEU A 281 -5.98 13.23 -7.31
CA LEU A 281 -5.47 12.28 -6.30
C LEU A 281 -5.41 12.80 -4.85
N VAL A 282 -5.82 14.04 -4.57
CA VAL A 282 -5.37 14.79 -3.37
C VAL A 282 -6.47 14.95 -2.28
N ARG A 283 -7.54 14.14 -2.30
CA ARG A 283 -8.80 14.45 -1.57
C ARG A 283 -9.13 13.72 -0.25
N ARG A 284 -8.23 12.91 0.33
CA ARG A 284 -8.44 12.27 1.67
C ARG A 284 -7.24 12.47 2.64
N MET A 285 -6.92 13.72 3.01
CA MET A 285 -5.86 14.02 4.01
C MET A 285 -6.15 15.15 5.02
N THR A 286 -7.34 15.77 5.00
CA THR A 286 -7.67 16.93 5.87
C THR A 286 -8.32 16.57 7.21
N ARG A 287 -8.01 15.37 7.72
CA ARG A 287 -8.49 14.82 8.99
C ARG A 287 -7.35 14.52 9.96
N PHE A 288 -7.67 14.48 11.26
CA PHE A 288 -6.84 13.83 12.28
C PHE A 288 -7.66 13.49 13.53
N PHE A 289 -7.36 12.35 14.15
CA PHE A 289 -7.85 12.03 15.50
C PHE A 289 -7.01 12.74 16.56
N VAL A 290 -7.59 13.03 17.71
CA VAL A 290 -6.92 13.62 18.87
C VAL A 290 -7.06 12.78 20.13
N LYS A 291 -6.17 13.03 21.09
CA LYS A 291 -6.02 12.32 22.38
C LYS A 291 -6.65 13.06 23.57
N THR A 292 -7.33 14.17 23.31
CA THR A 292 -7.91 15.08 24.31
C THR A 292 -9.42 15.13 24.19
N GLU A 293 -10.11 15.28 25.32
CA GLU A 293 -11.57 15.42 25.43
C GLU A 293 -12.13 16.57 24.59
N LEU A 294 -13.44 16.53 24.31
CA LEU A 294 -14.11 17.37 23.32
C LEU A 294 -13.89 18.86 23.61
N GLU A 295 -14.18 19.29 24.84
CA GLU A 295 -14.06 20.67 25.28
C GLU A 295 -12.60 21.17 25.24
N THR A 296 -11.64 20.33 25.64
CA THR A 296 -10.20 20.64 25.55
C THR A 296 -9.76 20.79 24.10
N THR A 297 -10.25 19.92 23.21
CA THR A 297 -9.97 19.97 21.77
C THR A 297 -10.52 21.24 21.12
N VAL A 298 -11.77 21.61 21.43
CA VAL A 298 -12.38 22.89 21.01
C VAL A 298 -11.54 24.06 21.51
N LYS A 299 -11.22 24.12 22.81
CA LYS A 299 -10.41 25.19 23.41
C LYS A 299 -9.01 25.32 22.75
N ARG A 300 -8.34 24.20 22.45
CA ARG A 300 -7.04 24.20 21.76
C ARG A 300 -7.14 24.68 20.31
N LEU A 301 -8.14 24.22 19.55
CA LEU A 301 -8.37 24.70 18.17
C LEU A 301 -8.74 26.18 18.13
N VAL A 302 -9.65 26.64 19.00
CA VAL A 302 -10.02 28.06 19.10
C VAL A 302 -8.80 28.95 19.41
N ASN A 303 -7.95 28.56 20.35
CA ASN A 303 -6.74 29.33 20.67
C ASN A 303 -5.70 29.29 19.52
N CYS A 304 -5.58 28.15 18.81
CA CYS A 304 -4.79 28.08 17.58
C CYS A 304 -5.30 29.05 16.51
N LEU A 305 -6.61 29.19 16.35
CA LEU A 305 -7.22 30.08 15.36
C LEU A 305 -7.03 31.56 15.71
N LYS A 306 -7.22 31.93 16.98
CA LYS A 306 -6.96 33.28 17.50
C LYS A 306 -5.51 33.72 17.29
N ASN A 307 -4.55 32.88 17.69
CA ASN A 307 -3.12 33.20 17.63
C ASN A 307 -2.60 33.38 16.19
N GLU A 308 -3.33 32.86 15.21
CA GLU A 308 -3.01 32.93 13.78
C GLU A 308 -3.88 33.94 13.01
N SER A 309 -4.69 34.74 13.71
CA SER A 309 -5.60 35.74 13.14
C SER A 309 -6.60 35.19 12.12
N TYR A 310 -7.08 33.95 12.30
CA TYR A 310 -8.27 33.47 11.59
C TYR A 310 -9.53 34.01 12.26
N THR A 311 -10.47 34.56 11.49
CA THR A 311 -11.82 34.82 12.02
C THR A 311 -12.57 33.49 12.07
N TYR A 312 -13.40 33.28 13.08
CA TYR A 312 -14.17 32.04 13.22
C TYR A 312 -15.51 32.28 13.88
N ARG A 313 -16.51 31.46 13.55
CA ARG A 313 -17.83 31.39 14.19
C ARG A 313 -18.11 29.93 14.55
N ILE A 314 -18.59 29.67 15.77
CA ILE A 314 -18.93 28.31 16.24
C ILE A 314 -20.44 28.14 16.16
N ASN A 315 -20.89 27.02 15.59
CA ASN A 315 -22.30 26.62 15.58
C ASN A 315 -22.62 25.72 16.79
N ASN A 316 -23.86 25.74 17.25
CA ASN A 316 -24.40 24.96 18.37
C ASN A 316 -24.12 23.45 18.23
N PHE A 317 -23.98 22.95 17.00
CA PHE A 317 -23.59 21.57 16.67
C PHE A 317 -22.05 21.36 16.59
N GLY A 318 -21.26 22.02 17.44
CA GLY A 318 -19.81 21.83 17.59
C GLY A 318 -18.94 22.15 16.36
N THR A 319 -19.52 22.69 15.30
CA THR A 319 -18.83 22.98 14.03
C THR A 319 -18.25 24.39 14.04
N ILE A 320 -16.92 24.50 13.85
CA ILE A 320 -16.22 25.78 13.77
C ILE A 320 -16.06 26.18 12.30
N THR A 321 -16.77 27.22 11.87
CA THR A 321 -16.55 27.84 10.55
C THR A 321 -15.38 28.81 10.66
N ILE A 322 -14.35 28.62 9.85
CA ILE A 322 -13.08 29.36 9.87
C ILE A 322 -12.99 30.16 8.56
N SER A 323 -12.75 31.47 8.69
CA SER A 323 -12.66 32.42 7.59
C SER A 323 -11.34 33.17 7.63
N THR A 324 -10.77 33.41 6.45
CA THR A 324 -9.53 34.17 6.27
C THR A 324 -9.40 34.61 4.81
N VAL A 325 -8.26 35.20 4.46
CA VAL A 325 -7.86 35.44 3.07
C VAL A 325 -6.67 34.54 2.68
N ASP A 326 -6.67 34.10 1.43
CA ASP A 326 -5.53 33.41 0.83
C ASP A 326 -4.41 34.40 0.45
N ARG A 327 -3.24 33.92 0.03
CA ARG A 327 -2.09 34.80 -0.34
C ARG A 327 -2.36 35.80 -1.47
N ARG A 328 -3.47 35.67 -2.21
CA ARG A 328 -3.94 36.61 -3.26
C ARG A 328 -5.06 37.52 -2.75
N LYS A 329 -5.28 37.60 -1.43
CA LYS A 329 -6.39 38.28 -0.74
C LYS A 329 -7.78 37.69 -0.96
N MET A 330 -7.93 36.65 -1.79
CA MET A 330 -9.23 36.02 -2.06
C MET A 330 -9.81 35.36 -0.80
N PRO A 331 -11.13 35.43 -0.54
CA PRO A 331 -11.77 34.84 0.63
C PRO A 331 -11.63 33.31 0.66
N LEU A 332 -11.18 32.79 1.80
CA LEU A 332 -10.92 31.39 2.07
C LEU A 332 -11.70 30.97 3.33
N VAL A 333 -12.72 30.13 3.15
CA VAL A 333 -13.62 29.68 4.21
C VAL A 333 -13.62 28.16 4.28
N PHE A 334 -13.44 27.59 5.47
CA PHE A 334 -13.45 26.15 5.69
C PHE A 334 -14.00 25.82 7.08
N LYS A 335 -14.67 24.68 7.20
CA LYS A 335 -15.28 24.22 8.45
C LYS A 335 -14.40 23.15 9.09
N ALA A 336 -14.20 23.26 10.40
CA ALA A 336 -13.64 22.21 11.23
C ALA A 336 -14.78 21.58 12.05
N ASN A 337 -15.14 20.36 11.70
CA ASN A 337 -16.13 19.56 12.41
C ASN A 337 -15.38 18.74 13.46
N ILE A 338 -15.82 18.78 14.72
CA ILE A 338 -15.25 18.00 15.81
C ILE A 338 -16.30 16.97 16.22
N VAL A 339 -15.98 15.69 16.06
CA VAL A 339 -16.92 14.57 16.25
C VAL A 339 -16.32 13.57 17.24
N GLU A 340 -17.08 13.19 18.26
CA GLU A 340 -16.71 12.11 19.17
C GLU A 340 -17.20 10.76 18.63
N MET A 341 -16.32 9.76 18.61
CA MET A 341 -16.53 8.42 18.07
C MET A 341 -15.80 7.42 18.97
N ASP A 342 -16.52 6.52 19.64
CA ASP A 342 -15.97 5.49 20.54
C ASP A 342 -14.92 6.00 21.54
N GLY A 343 -15.20 7.13 22.20
CA GLY A 343 -14.29 7.75 23.18
C GLY A 343 -13.00 8.34 22.58
N LYS A 344 -12.97 8.57 21.27
CA LYS A 344 -11.91 9.27 20.53
C LYS A 344 -12.53 10.43 19.77
N ILE A 345 -11.80 11.53 19.60
CA ILE A 345 -12.32 12.70 18.88
C ILE A 345 -11.63 12.85 17.53
N LEU A 346 -12.43 12.97 16.49
CA LEU A 346 -12.02 13.24 15.12
C LEU A 346 -12.20 14.73 14.82
N VAL A 347 -11.17 15.36 14.26
CA VAL A 347 -11.25 16.71 13.72
C VAL A 347 -11.17 16.63 12.19
N ASP A 348 -12.28 16.96 11.53
CA ASP A 348 -12.45 16.93 10.06
C ASP A 348 -12.50 18.35 9.51
N PHE A 349 -11.49 18.74 8.73
CA PHE A 349 -11.48 20.03 8.04
C PHE A 349 -12.01 19.83 6.61
N ARG A 350 -13.12 20.52 6.29
CA ARG A 350 -13.72 20.58 4.95
C ARG A 350 -13.67 22.00 4.39
N LEU A 351 -13.22 22.14 3.15
CA LEU A 351 -13.25 23.41 2.41
C LEU A 351 -14.70 23.83 2.12
N SER A 352 -15.00 25.12 2.22
CA SER A 352 -16.32 25.68 1.89
C SER A 352 -16.26 26.78 0.82
N LYS A 353 -15.19 27.59 0.79
CA LYS A 353 -14.96 28.63 -0.25
C LYS A 353 -13.46 28.90 -0.39
N GLY A 354 -13.00 29.22 -1.60
CA GLY A 354 -11.60 29.59 -1.88
C GLY A 354 -10.69 28.42 -2.31
N CYS A 355 -9.38 28.66 -2.36
CA CYS A 355 -8.44 27.76 -3.03
C CYS A 355 -8.03 26.52 -2.21
N GLY A 356 -8.20 25.32 -2.77
CA GLY A 356 -7.85 24.04 -2.14
C GLY A 356 -6.39 23.88 -1.71
N LEU A 357 -5.44 24.48 -2.42
CA LEU A 357 -4.01 24.44 -2.04
C LEU A 357 -3.71 25.36 -0.85
N GLU A 358 -4.32 26.54 -0.80
CA GLU A 358 -4.17 27.46 0.33
C GLU A 358 -4.94 26.94 1.56
N PHE A 359 -6.14 26.39 1.38
CA PHE A 359 -6.84 25.60 2.39
C PHE A 359 -5.94 24.49 2.95
N LYS A 360 -5.32 23.66 2.09
CA LYS A 360 -4.44 22.59 2.55
C LYS A 360 -3.19 23.13 3.27
N ARG A 361 -2.65 24.29 2.87
CA ARG A 361 -1.57 24.99 3.60
C ARG A 361 -2.04 25.48 4.97
N ARG A 362 -3.23 26.08 5.09
CA ARG A 362 -3.81 26.51 6.37
C ARG A 362 -4.10 25.31 7.27
N PHE A 363 -4.71 24.24 6.74
CA PHE A 363 -4.91 22.97 7.43
C PHE A 363 -3.61 22.36 7.93
N VAL A 364 -2.56 22.27 7.09
CA VAL A 364 -1.25 21.74 7.52
C VAL A 364 -0.65 22.61 8.64
N LYS A 365 -0.77 23.94 8.55
CA LYS A 365 -0.31 24.84 9.62
C LYS A 365 -1.09 24.62 10.92
N ILE A 366 -2.43 24.63 10.87
CA ILE A 366 -3.30 24.35 12.03
C ILE A 366 -3.03 22.96 12.62
N LYS A 367 -2.80 21.94 11.78
CA LYS A 367 -2.43 20.57 12.18
C LYS A 367 -1.07 20.53 12.90
N SER A 368 -0.07 21.30 12.45
CA SER A 368 1.23 21.41 13.12
C SER A 368 1.17 22.18 14.45
N LEU A 369 0.25 23.16 14.54
CA LEU A 369 0.01 23.92 15.77
C LEU A 369 -0.78 23.12 16.83
N LEU A 370 -1.67 22.21 16.40
CA LEU A 370 -2.40 21.27 17.25
C LEU A 370 -1.69 19.91 17.43
N GLU A 371 -0.44 19.81 17.00
CA GLU A 371 0.22 18.53 16.83
C GLU A 371 0.50 17.76 18.12
N ASP A 372 0.55 18.48 19.25
CA ASP A 372 0.64 17.90 20.59
C ASP A 372 -0.59 17.09 21.01
N ILE A 373 -1.76 17.30 20.40
CA ILE A 373 -2.98 16.53 20.70
C ILE A 373 -3.28 15.39 19.70
N ILE A 374 -2.50 15.19 18.63
CA ILE A 374 -2.84 14.24 17.54
C ILE A 374 -2.51 12.77 17.87
N LEU A 375 -3.43 11.85 17.49
CA LEU A 375 -3.30 10.40 17.60
C LEU A 375 -2.78 9.73 16.29
N LYS A 376 -2.02 8.63 16.44
CA LYS A 376 -1.05 8.01 15.50
C LYS A 376 -0.90 6.48 15.87
N VAL A 377 -0.36 5.52 15.07
CA VAL A 377 -0.26 4.02 15.33
C VAL A 377 0.90 3.20 14.63
N GLY A 378 2.11 2.91 15.19
CA GLY A 378 3.23 2.16 14.54
C GLY A 378 3.87 0.97 15.32
N ALA A 379 4.41 -0.07 14.63
CA ALA A 379 5.14 -1.25 15.18
C ALA A 379 5.94 -2.05 14.12
N GLY A 380 7.03 -2.75 14.48
CA GLY A 380 7.79 -3.68 13.59
C GLY A 380 7.33 -5.16 13.63
N THR A 381 7.93 -6.06 12.83
CA THR A 381 7.51 -7.48 12.65
C THR A 381 7.28 -8.21 13.99
N ALA A 382 8.34 -8.42 14.79
CA ALA A 382 8.26 -9.08 16.09
C ALA A 382 7.49 -8.25 17.13
N GLY A 383 7.64 -6.92 17.08
CA GLY A 383 6.98 -6.00 18.00
C GLY A 383 5.45 -6.04 17.90
N ALA A 384 4.90 -6.24 16.70
CA ALA A 384 3.46 -6.41 16.50
C ALA A 384 2.94 -7.70 17.15
N THR A 385 3.54 -8.85 16.82
CA THR A 385 3.19 -10.16 17.40
C THR A 385 3.28 -10.14 18.93
N LEU A 386 4.40 -9.65 19.48
CA LEU A 386 4.60 -9.54 20.92
C LEU A 386 3.58 -8.62 21.59
N ALA A 387 3.29 -7.45 21.00
CA ALA A 387 2.33 -6.51 21.57
C ALA A 387 0.90 -7.08 21.62
N THR A 388 0.49 -7.82 20.58
CA THR A 388 -0.77 -8.58 20.59
C THR A 388 -0.79 -9.62 21.70
N ARG A 389 0.21 -10.51 21.79
CA ARG A 389 0.25 -11.56 22.83
C ARG A 389 0.29 -11.00 24.25
N LEU A 390 1.02 -9.93 24.50
CA LEU A 390 1.04 -9.31 25.83
C LEU A 390 -0.30 -8.63 26.16
N ALA A 391 -0.99 -8.03 25.18
CA ALA A 391 -2.33 -7.49 25.36
C ALA A 391 -3.39 -8.58 25.64
N GLU A 392 -3.33 -9.71 24.93
CA GLU A 392 -4.13 -10.93 25.22
C GLU A 392 -3.91 -11.41 26.66
N TYR A 393 -2.67 -11.34 27.16
CA TYR A 393 -2.32 -11.80 28.51
C TYR A 393 -2.64 -10.76 29.60
N GLY A 394 -3.28 -9.64 29.23
CA GLY A 394 -3.76 -8.62 30.16
C GLY A 394 -2.77 -7.49 30.49
N TYR A 395 -1.59 -7.46 29.87
CA TYR A 395 -0.64 -6.35 30.06
C TYR A 395 -1.14 -5.08 29.35
N LYS A 396 -1.02 -3.93 30.02
CA LYS A 396 -1.24 -2.62 29.37
C LYS A 396 0.02 -2.23 28.60
N ILE A 397 -0.05 -2.29 27.27
CA ILE A 397 1.08 -2.06 26.37
C ILE A 397 0.98 -0.68 25.72
N LEU A 398 2.13 -0.01 25.61
CA LEU A 398 2.32 1.14 24.73
C LEU A 398 3.33 0.78 23.65
N LEU A 399 2.90 0.84 22.39
CA LEU A 399 3.63 0.45 21.20
C LEU A 399 3.97 1.70 20.37
N LEU A 400 5.24 1.85 19.96
CA LEU A 400 5.75 3.03 19.25
C LEU A 400 6.53 2.61 18.00
N GLU A 401 6.33 3.27 16.86
CA GLU A 401 7.32 3.27 15.76
C GLU A 401 7.32 4.55 14.92
N ALA A 402 8.39 4.77 14.16
CA ALA A 402 8.64 6.00 13.39
C ALA A 402 7.89 6.06 12.04
N GLY A 403 7.35 4.94 11.60
CA GLY A 403 6.65 4.78 10.34
C GLY A 403 5.17 5.14 10.31
N GLY A 404 4.56 4.90 9.15
CA GLY A 404 3.13 5.06 8.87
C GLY A 404 2.30 3.79 9.10
N VAL A 405 1.10 3.75 8.51
CA VAL A 405 0.33 2.51 8.26
C VAL A 405 0.43 2.20 6.76
N ALA A 406 0.50 0.92 6.39
CA ALA A 406 0.53 0.50 4.99
C ALA A 406 -0.80 0.82 4.27
N PRO A 407 -0.79 1.47 3.09
CA PRO A 407 -1.98 1.52 2.23
C PRO A 407 -2.18 0.18 1.49
N PRO A 408 -3.41 -0.17 1.07
CA PRO A 408 -3.73 -1.52 0.57
C PRO A 408 -2.95 -2.02 -0.64
N PHE A 409 -2.32 -1.15 -1.44
CA PHE A 409 -1.51 -1.60 -2.57
C PHE A 409 -0.18 -2.27 -2.15
N LEU A 410 0.27 -2.11 -0.89
CA LEU A 410 1.38 -2.90 -0.34
C LEU A 410 0.99 -4.37 -0.10
N ASP A 411 -0.30 -4.71 -0.13
CA ASP A 411 -0.75 -6.09 -0.08
C ASP A 411 -0.50 -6.86 -1.39
N ILE A 412 -0.21 -6.18 -2.50
CA ILE A 412 0.00 -6.80 -3.82
C ILE A 412 1.43 -7.36 -3.91
N PRO A 413 1.63 -8.70 -3.97
CA PRO A 413 2.95 -9.31 -3.95
C PRO A 413 3.93 -8.80 -5.02
N LEU A 414 3.46 -8.70 -6.26
CA LEU A 414 4.26 -8.29 -7.42
C LEU A 414 4.88 -6.88 -7.28
N LEU A 415 4.27 -6.00 -6.47
CA LEU A 415 4.75 -4.63 -6.30
C LEU A 415 5.91 -4.51 -5.30
N ALA A 416 6.36 -5.59 -4.64
CA ALA A 416 7.39 -5.53 -3.59
C ALA A 416 8.66 -4.72 -3.96
N PRO A 417 9.26 -4.85 -5.17
CA PRO A 417 10.43 -4.04 -5.56
C PRO A 417 10.15 -2.53 -5.66
N LEU A 418 8.91 -2.14 -5.97
CA LEU A 418 8.48 -0.73 -6.13
C LEU A 418 8.29 -0.01 -4.78
N ILE A 419 8.20 -0.74 -3.67
CA ILE A 419 8.07 -0.14 -2.33
C ILE A 419 9.44 0.31 -1.78
N GLN A 420 10.54 -0.23 -2.30
CA GLN A 420 11.90 0.18 -1.92
C GLN A 420 12.20 1.62 -2.38
N ASN A 421 13.00 2.37 -1.63
CA ASN A 421 13.30 3.79 -1.87
C ASN A 421 12.07 4.73 -1.75
N THR A 422 10.96 4.27 -1.19
CA THR A 422 9.77 5.10 -0.90
C THR A 422 9.74 5.56 0.58
N PRO A 423 8.79 6.42 1.01
CA PRO A 423 8.64 6.77 2.43
C PRO A 423 8.27 5.61 3.36
N TYR A 424 7.91 4.45 2.81
CA TYR A 424 7.62 3.20 3.52
C TYR A 424 8.88 2.38 3.85
N ASP A 425 10.02 2.83 3.35
CA ASP A 425 11.34 2.23 3.51
C ASP A 425 12.24 3.15 4.35
N TRP A 426 13.10 2.58 5.19
CA TRP A 426 14.16 3.29 5.89
C TRP A 426 15.34 3.67 4.98
N GLN A 427 15.50 2.98 3.84
CA GLN A 427 16.51 3.27 2.81
C GLN A 427 17.95 3.22 3.35
N TYR A 428 18.25 2.25 4.22
CA TYR A 428 19.60 2.09 4.75
C TYR A 428 20.59 1.70 3.64
N ILE A 429 21.83 2.16 3.78
CA ILE A 429 22.93 1.90 2.84
C ILE A 429 24.17 1.58 3.69
N THR A 430 24.94 0.56 3.31
CA THR A 430 26.17 0.19 4.04
C THR A 430 27.28 1.22 3.81
N VAL A 431 28.34 1.16 4.63
CA VAL A 431 29.63 1.75 4.23
C VAL A 431 30.16 1.06 2.95
N PRO A 432 31.02 1.72 2.15
CA PRO A 432 31.67 1.08 1.00
C PRO A 432 32.42 -0.19 1.40
N GLN A 433 32.08 -1.32 0.81
CA GLN A 433 32.58 -2.63 1.22
C GLN A 433 34.00 -2.89 0.70
N GLN A 434 34.87 -3.43 1.56
CA GLN A 434 36.28 -3.69 1.20
C GLN A 434 36.43 -4.88 0.26
N ASN A 435 35.73 -6.00 0.52
CA ASN A 435 35.93 -7.27 -0.19
C ASN A 435 34.72 -7.68 -1.05
N ALA A 436 33.69 -6.83 -1.16
CA ALA A 436 32.43 -7.16 -1.82
C ALA A 436 31.83 -5.94 -2.55
N CYS A 437 30.69 -6.17 -3.21
CA CYS A 437 29.83 -5.15 -3.82
C CYS A 437 30.49 -4.23 -4.86
N LYS A 438 31.63 -4.61 -5.48
CA LYS A 438 32.40 -3.71 -6.38
C LYS A 438 31.66 -3.31 -7.67
N GLY A 439 30.63 -4.05 -8.07
CA GLY A 439 29.73 -3.69 -9.17
C GLY A 439 28.59 -2.75 -8.78
N LEU A 440 28.37 -2.51 -7.48
CA LEU A 440 27.30 -1.66 -6.95
C LEU A 440 27.74 -0.19 -6.90
N LYS A 441 26.77 0.73 -6.87
CA LYS A 441 27.02 2.16 -6.75
C LYS A 441 27.85 2.44 -5.47
N ASN A 442 28.99 3.12 -5.64
CA ASN A 442 29.93 3.48 -4.58
C ASN A 442 30.53 2.28 -3.80
N ASN A 443 30.44 1.04 -4.30
CA ASN A 443 30.72 -0.20 -3.55
C ASN A 443 29.81 -0.40 -2.32
N GLN A 444 28.63 0.22 -2.27
CA GLN A 444 27.70 0.16 -1.13
C GLN A 444 26.52 -0.78 -1.41
N SER A 445 26.11 -1.58 -0.43
CA SER A 445 24.89 -2.39 -0.49
C SER A 445 23.68 -1.59 -0.01
N LYS A 446 22.50 -1.86 -0.58
CA LYS A 446 21.22 -1.25 -0.20
C LYS A 446 20.41 -2.18 0.70
N TRP A 447 20.01 -1.69 1.86
CA TRP A 447 19.29 -2.43 2.89
C TRP A 447 17.88 -1.84 3.11
N PRO A 448 16.93 -2.08 2.19
CA PRO A 448 15.53 -1.66 2.36
C PRO A 448 14.91 -2.35 3.59
N MET A 449 14.28 -1.57 4.47
CA MET A 449 13.73 -2.04 5.74
C MET A 449 12.43 -1.31 6.06
N GLY A 450 11.42 -2.02 6.56
CA GLY A 450 10.06 -1.47 6.69
C GLY A 450 9.98 -0.36 7.72
N LYS A 451 9.42 0.79 7.30
CA LYS A 451 9.20 2.00 8.10
C LYS A 451 7.70 2.27 8.24
N LEU A 452 6.98 1.32 8.83
CA LEU A 452 5.52 1.34 8.98
C LEU A 452 5.03 0.17 9.86
N LEU A 453 3.77 0.23 10.29
CA LEU A 453 3.08 -0.81 11.05
C LEU A 453 3.16 -2.18 10.36
N GLY A 454 3.82 -3.15 11.01
CA GLY A 454 4.16 -4.47 10.47
C GLY A 454 5.66 -4.61 10.09
N GLY A 455 6.42 -3.52 10.07
CA GLY A 455 7.84 -3.49 9.72
C GLY A 455 8.14 -4.12 8.36
N THR A 456 9.29 -4.80 8.25
CA THR A 456 9.72 -5.45 7.00
C THR A 456 8.78 -6.56 6.52
N SER A 457 7.84 -7.07 7.33
CA SER A 457 6.79 -8.01 6.82
C SER A 457 5.91 -7.38 5.72
N ARG A 458 5.83 -6.05 5.68
CA ARG A 458 5.15 -5.27 4.64
C ARG A 458 6.02 -4.92 3.42
N LEU A 459 7.33 -5.21 3.45
CA LEU A 459 8.25 -5.04 2.31
C LEU A 459 8.78 -6.37 1.73
N ASN A 460 8.78 -7.45 2.52
CA ASN A 460 9.46 -8.70 2.16
C ASN A 460 8.87 -9.38 0.90
N TYR A 461 9.57 -10.41 0.42
CA TYR A 461 9.13 -11.27 -0.69
C TYR A 461 8.26 -12.47 -0.23
N MET A 462 7.62 -12.35 0.95
CA MET A 462 6.68 -13.32 1.55
C MET A 462 7.17 -14.77 1.73
N LEU A 463 8.43 -15.09 1.44
CA LEU A 463 8.95 -16.47 1.56
C LEU A 463 8.81 -17.04 2.99
N HIS A 464 8.24 -18.24 3.10
CA HIS A 464 8.11 -18.99 4.34
C HIS A 464 9.03 -20.21 4.32
N VAL A 465 10.15 -20.12 5.03
CA VAL A 465 11.08 -21.22 5.29
C VAL A 465 11.31 -21.32 6.80
N ARG A 466 11.22 -22.53 7.35
CA ARG A 466 11.32 -22.77 8.80
C ARG A 466 12.75 -22.83 9.35
N GLY A 467 13.77 -23.03 8.52
CA GLY A 467 15.14 -23.31 8.98
C GLY A 467 15.35 -24.76 9.42
N HIS A 468 16.56 -25.14 9.78
CA HIS A 468 16.92 -26.49 10.20
C HIS A 468 16.80 -26.62 11.73
N PRO A 469 16.38 -27.77 12.30
CA PRO A 469 16.11 -27.86 13.74
C PRO A 469 17.34 -27.61 14.61
N LEU A 470 18.52 -28.01 14.13
CA LEU A 470 19.79 -27.80 14.83
C LEU A 470 20.15 -26.31 14.96
N ASP A 471 19.72 -25.44 14.03
CA ASP A 471 19.94 -23.99 14.14
C ASP A 471 19.36 -23.46 15.46
N TYR A 472 18.16 -23.93 15.82
CA TYR A 472 17.43 -23.47 17.01
C TYR A 472 17.90 -24.11 18.30
N ASN A 473 18.41 -25.35 18.25
CA ASN A 473 18.95 -26.06 19.41
C ASN A 473 20.18 -25.35 20.00
N GLU A 474 20.99 -24.69 19.17
CA GLU A 474 22.11 -23.86 19.64
C GLU A 474 21.65 -22.57 20.31
N TRP A 475 20.49 -22.03 19.94
CA TRP A 475 19.97 -20.77 20.48
C TRP A 475 19.22 -20.97 21.80
N LEU A 476 18.37 -22.00 21.85
CA LEU A 476 17.42 -22.25 22.93
C LEU A 476 17.51 -23.71 23.36
N SER A 477 18.13 -23.96 24.51
CA SER A 477 18.31 -25.31 25.08
C SER A 477 17.01 -26.00 25.50
N ASP A 478 15.88 -25.30 25.47
CA ASP A 478 14.53 -25.82 25.66
C ASP A 478 13.67 -25.70 24.38
N PHE A 479 14.31 -25.68 23.20
CA PHE A 479 13.60 -25.77 21.92
C PHE A 479 12.99 -27.16 21.74
N THR A 480 11.70 -27.19 21.42
CA THR A 480 10.96 -28.40 21.09
C THR A 480 10.14 -28.12 19.84
N GLU A 481 10.23 -28.98 18.83
CA GLU A 481 9.52 -28.79 17.58
C GLU A 481 7.99 -28.86 17.77
N PRO A 482 7.21 -27.88 17.27
CA PRO A 482 5.76 -27.95 17.32
C PRO A 482 5.20 -29.01 16.37
N THR A 483 4.64 -30.09 16.92
CA THR A 483 4.06 -31.20 16.14
C THR A 483 2.77 -30.86 15.37
N THR A 484 2.22 -29.65 15.53
CA THR A 484 0.98 -29.21 14.88
C THR A 484 1.24 -28.44 13.59
N LYS A 485 0.86 -29.01 12.45
CA LYS A 485 1.01 -28.39 11.12
C LYS A 485 0.06 -27.21 10.85
N ASN A 486 -1.02 -27.03 11.64
CA ASN A 486 -2.01 -25.96 11.48
C ASN A 486 -2.43 -25.35 12.83
N GLY A 487 -2.85 -24.09 12.82
CA GLY A 487 -3.46 -23.40 13.99
C GLY A 487 -2.79 -22.10 14.46
N GLY A 488 -1.66 -21.70 13.86
CA GLY A 488 -1.06 -20.38 14.10
C GLY A 488 -1.79 -19.25 13.32
N PRO A 489 -1.67 -17.98 13.74
CA PRO A 489 -2.37 -16.87 13.09
C PRO A 489 -1.71 -16.38 11.79
N MET A 490 -0.54 -16.91 11.43
CA MET A 490 0.12 -16.64 10.15
C MET A 490 -0.51 -17.50 9.06
N CYS A 491 -1.12 -16.86 8.06
CA CYS A 491 -1.50 -17.55 6.83
C CYS A 491 -0.24 -17.93 6.04
N VAL A 492 -0.10 -19.22 5.72
CA VAL A 492 0.90 -19.76 4.80
C VAL A 492 0.18 -20.55 3.72
N SER A 493 0.59 -20.40 2.46
CA SER A 493 0.15 -21.29 1.39
C SER A 493 1.13 -21.32 0.23
N ASP A 494 1.01 -22.32 -0.63
CA ASP A 494 1.82 -22.47 -1.83
C ASP A 494 1.48 -21.41 -2.89
N LEU A 495 2.32 -21.30 -3.92
CA LEU A 495 2.17 -20.39 -5.06
C LEU A 495 0.72 -20.37 -5.60
N LYS A 496 0.17 -19.16 -5.78
CA LYS A 496 -1.14 -18.96 -6.43
C LYS A 496 -1.03 -18.78 -7.96
N TRP A 497 0.20 -18.65 -8.45
CA TRP A 497 0.59 -18.54 -9.84
C TRP A 497 2.09 -18.78 -9.98
N ASP A 498 2.51 -19.46 -11.04
CA ASP A 498 3.91 -19.61 -11.47
C ASP A 498 3.99 -19.60 -13.02
N THR A 499 5.21 -19.52 -13.57
CA THR A 499 5.49 -19.40 -15.01
C THR A 499 5.60 -20.73 -15.75
N GLY A 500 5.42 -21.87 -15.07
CA GLY A 500 5.74 -23.21 -15.58
C GLY A 500 7.23 -23.56 -15.54
N LEU A 501 8.11 -22.61 -15.21
CA LEU A 501 9.55 -22.86 -15.05
C LEU A 501 9.83 -23.75 -13.83
N ALA A 502 9.09 -23.55 -12.75
CA ALA A 502 9.22 -24.29 -11.49
C ALA A 502 9.34 -25.82 -11.67
N ASP A 503 8.46 -26.44 -12.45
CA ASP A 503 8.46 -27.90 -12.64
C ASP A 503 9.65 -28.38 -13.52
N THR A 504 10.12 -27.54 -14.45
CA THR A 504 11.34 -27.80 -15.23
C THR A 504 12.58 -27.78 -14.33
N ILE A 505 12.66 -26.80 -13.43
CA ILE A 505 13.73 -26.67 -12.43
C ILE A 505 13.74 -27.87 -11.48
N LEU A 506 12.58 -28.23 -10.91
CA LEU A 506 12.47 -29.36 -9.98
C LEU A 506 12.82 -30.69 -10.66
N LYS A 507 12.46 -30.88 -11.93
CA LYS A 507 12.91 -32.04 -12.72
C LYS A 507 14.43 -32.06 -12.94
N GLY A 508 15.05 -30.91 -13.24
CA GLY A 508 16.51 -30.81 -13.33
C GLY A 508 17.19 -31.17 -12.00
N LEU A 509 16.62 -30.75 -10.87
CA LEU A 509 17.11 -31.11 -9.54
C LEU A 509 16.98 -32.62 -9.26
N GLN A 510 15.92 -33.28 -9.74
CA GLN A 510 15.81 -34.76 -9.69
C GLN A 510 16.85 -35.46 -10.57
N GLU A 511 17.18 -34.91 -11.74
CA GLU A 511 18.30 -35.41 -12.58
C GLU A 511 19.66 -35.26 -11.89
N LEU A 512 19.80 -34.32 -10.94
CA LEU A 512 20.96 -34.18 -10.04
C LEU A 512 20.81 -34.95 -8.71
N HIS A 513 19.87 -35.90 -8.61
CA HIS A 513 19.59 -36.71 -7.42
C HIS A 513 19.33 -35.90 -6.14
N GLN A 514 18.69 -34.73 -6.27
CA GLN A 514 18.29 -33.92 -5.12
C GLN A 514 16.87 -34.29 -4.64
N ASP A 515 16.66 -34.30 -3.33
CA ASP A 515 15.34 -34.53 -2.74
C ASP A 515 14.35 -33.42 -3.10
N ILE A 516 13.18 -33.80 -3.63
CA ILE A 516 12.08 -32.88 -3.91
C ILE A 516 10.94 -33.12 -2.92
N GLY A 517 10.57 -32.09 -2.17
CA GLY A 517 9.54 -32.15 -1.15
C GLY A 517 9.53 -30.90 -0.29
N ASN A 518 8.45 -30.67 0.45
CA ASN A 518 8.32 -29.49 1.30
C ASN A 518 9.36 -29.52 2.43
N ILE A 519 10.38 -28.65 2.35
CA ILE A 519 11.42 -28.55 3.38
C ILE A 519 10.86 -28.08 4.72
N ASN A 520 9.70 -27.42 4.76
CA ASN A 520 9.02 -27.06 6.01
C ASN A 520 8.30 -28.24 6.70
N ASP A 521 8.06 -29.35 5.98
CA ASP A 521 7.41 -30.56 6.51
C ASP A 521 8.41 -31.60 7.03
N ASN A 522 9.59 -31.70 6.39
CA ASN A 522 10.62 -32.68 6.73
C ASN A 522 11.82 -32.07 7.48
N LEU A 523 11.94 -30.73 7.49
CA LEU A 523 13.01 -29.94 8.12
C LEU A 523 14.44 -30.42 7.80
N LYS A 524 14.65 -30.83 6.55
CA LYS A 524 15.91 -31.31 5.96
C LYS A 524 16.24 -30.55 4.68
N THR A 525 17.43 -30.82 4.13
CA THR A 525 17.79 -30.46 2.76
C THR A 525 16.80 -30.99 1.72
N GLY A 526 16.73 -30.31 0.59
CA GLY A 526 15.80 -30.60 -0.50
C GLY A 526 15.24 -29.32 -1.13
N PHE A 527 14.39 -29.48 -2.14
CA PHE A 527 13.86 -28.38 -2.96
C PHE A 527 12.34 -28.47 -3.14
N MET A 528 11.68 -27.31 -3.21
CA MET A 528 10.23 -27.19 -3.36
C MET A 528 9.81 -25.97 -4.19
N LYS A 529 8.57 -25.97 -4.70
CA LYS A 529 7.88 -24.72 -5.04
C LYS A 529 7.73 -23.88 -3.76
N ALA A 530 7.95 -22.58 -3.86
CA ALA A 530 8.06 -21.72 -2.69
C ALA A 530 6.73 -21.61 -1.92
N GLN A 531 6.78 -21.87 -0.61
CA GLN A 531 5.68 -21.58 0.30
C GLN A 531 5.75 -20.11 0.75
N LEU A 532 4.58 -19.46 0.84
CA LEU A 532 4.46 -18.02 0.97
C LEU A 532 3.55 -17.63 2.14
N SER A 533 3.93 -16.60 2.90
CA SER A 533 3.08 -15.94 3.89
C SER A 533 2.07 -15.01 3.20
N ILE A 534 1.02 -15.62 2.62
CA ILE A 534 -0.05 -14.95 1.87
C ILE A 534 -1.42 -15.47 2.29
N GLU A 535 -2.43 -14.64 2.05
CA GLU A 535 -3.83 -14.85 2.40
C GLU A 535 -4.69 -14.41 1.20
N ASN A 536 -5.41 -15.35 0.58
CA ASN A 536 -6.24 -15.10 -0.60
C ASN A 536 -5.49 -14.35 -1.73
N GLY A 537 -4.23 -14.75 -1.98
CA GLY A 537 -3.34 -14.13 -2.99
C GLY A 537 -2.71 -12.80 -2.58
N LYS A 538 -3.17 -12.19 -1.48
CA LYS A 538 -2.64 -10.96 -0.90
C LYS A 538 -1.53 -11.27 0.11
N ARG A 539 -0.62 -10.33 0.35
CA ARG A 539 0.37 -10.39 1.43
C ARG A 539 -0.29 -10.70 2.78
N TRP A 540 0.34 -11.55 3.59
CA TRP A 540 0.10 -11.62 5.02
C TRP A 540 1.23 -10.92 5.79
N SER A 541 0.88 -10.12 6.80
CA SER A 541 1.81 -9.28 7.55
C SER A 541 1.35 -9.09 8.99
N THR A 542 2.29 -8.83 9.91
CA THR A 542 2.02 -8.93 11.35
C THR A 542 1.15 -7.82 11.93
N ASP A 543 0.96 -6.72 11.19
CA ASP A 543 0.05 -5.65 11.60
C ASP A 543 -1.42 -6.09 11.66
N LYS A 544 -1.81 -7.13 10.90
CA LYS A 544 -3.15 -7.73 11.00
C LYS A 544 -3.47 -8.22 12.42
N LEU A 545 -2.46 -8.75 13.13
CA LEU A 545 -2.59 -9.23 14.53
C LEU A 545 -2.98 -8.13 15.52
N LEU A 546 -2.68 -6.86 15.20
CA LEU A 546 -2.95 -5.72 16.09
C LEU A 546 -4.41 -5.30 16.01
N CYS A 547 -5.05 -5.43 14.83
CA CYS A 547 -6.39 -4.93 14.54
C CYS A 547 -7.48 -5.51 15.44
N GLU A 548 -7.41 -6.81 15.75
CA GLU A 548 -8.37 -7.51 16.61
C GLU A 548 -8.32 -7.03 18.08
N HIS A 549 -7.13 -6.61 18.54
CA HIS A 549 -6.83 -6.44 19.97
C HIS A 549 -6.81 -4.98 20.45
N ILE A 550 -7.09 -4.00 19.56
CA ILE A 550 -7.09 -2.56 19.85
C ILE A 550 -8.04 -2.17 21.01
N LYS A 551 -9.10 -2.95 21.27
CA LYS A 551 -10.26 -2.48 22.05
C LYS A 551 -10.14 -2.51 23.59
N LYS A 552 -9.08 -3.04 24.21
CA LYS A 552 -9.00 -3.11 25.71
C LYS A 552 -7.66 -2.77 26.40
N ASN A 553 -6.50 -3.22 25.91
CA ASN A 553 -5.23 -3.10 26.67
C ASN A 553 -4.03 -2.55 25.87
N LEU A 554 -4.19 -2.25 24.58
CA LEU A 554 -3.08 -1.94 23.68
C LEU A 554 -3.19 -0.49 23.16
N THR A 555 -2.25 0.36 23.55
CA THR A 555 -2.10 1.74 23.07
C THR A 555 -0.94 1.81 22.08
N ILE A 556 -1.09 2.58 21.01
CA ILE A 556 -0.39 2.36 19.73
C ILE A 556 -0.04 3.77 19.16
N ILE A 557 1.22 4.08 18.72
CA ILE A 557 1.66 5.43 18.23
C ILE A 557 2.64 5.38 17.00
N THR A 558 2.33 6.10 15.89
CA THR A 558 3.11 6.26 14.61
C THR A 558 3.95 7.53 14.60
N HIS A 559 4.90 7.63 13.66
CA HIS A 559 5.76 8.79 13.46
C HIS A 559 6.51 9.16 14.74
N ALA A 560 6.65 8.17 15.64
CA ALA A 560 7.15 8.24 16.99
C ALA A 560 8.55 7.63 17.00
N HIS A 561 9.53 8.46 16.64
CA HIS A 561 10.92 8.08 16.56
C HIS A 561 11.50 7.94 17.96
N VAL A 562 11.72 6.71 18.42
CA VAL A 562 12.35 6.43 19.71
C VAL A 562 13.82 6.86 19.64
N GLN A 563 14.19 7.81 20.51
CA GLN A 563 15.54 8.36 20.54
C GLN A 563 16.46 7.55 21.46
N LYS A 564 15.96 7.15 22.63
CA LYS A 564 16.67 6.35 23.64
C LYS A 564 15.72 5.80 24.71
N VAL A 565 16.18 4.77 25.41
CA VAL A 565 15.62 4.29 26.69
C VAL A 565 15.96 5.31 27.79
N LEU A 566 15.04 5.48 28.73
CA LEU A 566 15.27 6.22 29.97
C LEU A 566 15.74 5.26 31.05
N MET A 567 16.93 5.52 31.61
CA MET A 567 17.60 4.66 32.58
C MET A 567 17.75 5.37 33.94
N GLU A 568 17.40 4.68 35.02
CA GLU A 568 17.76 5.04 36.40
C GLU A 568 18.78 4.00 36.90
N LEU A 569 20.06 4.40 37.02
CA LEU A 569 21.17 3.46 37.19
C LEU A 569 21.09 2.36 36.10
N ASN A 570 20.92 1.09 36.47
CA ASN A 570 20.75 -0.02 35.53
C ASN A 570 19.29 -0.43 35.24
N ARG A 571 18.30 0.35 35.71
CA ARG A 571 16.86 0.08 35.50
C ARG A 571 16.31 0.89 34.33
N ALA A 572 15.72 0.23 33.34
CA ALA A 572 14.90 0.94 32.35
C ALA A 572 13.56 1.34 32.98
N VAL A 573 13.18 2.60 32.77
CA VAL A 573 11.98 3.22 33.38
C VAL A 573 11.01 3.77 32.35
N GLY A 574 11.39 3.75 31.07
CA GLY A 574 10.63 4.37 30.00
C GLY A 574 11.46 4.59 28.75
N VAL A 575 10.92 5.38 27.82
CA VAL A 575 11.59 5.78 26.57
C VAL A 575 11.38 7.26 26.29
N GLN A 576 12.39 7.90 25.71
CA GLN A 576 12.28 9.23 25.11
C GLN A 576 12.06 9.06 23.61
N PHE A 577 11.04 9.70 23.07
CA PHE A 577 10.66 9.58 21.66
C PHE A 577 10.15 10.91 21.12
N THR A 578 10.39 11.16 19.85
CA THR A 578 9.91 12.36 19.15
C THR A 578 8.79 11.97 18.20
N VAL A 579 7.61 12.60 18.34
CA VAL A 579 6.62 12.60 17.26
C VAL A 579 6.45 14.03 16.77
N SER A 580 6.56 14.21 15.46
CA SER A 580 6.42 15.51 14.81
C SER A 580 7.24 16.63 15.48
N ASN A 581 8.54 16.41 15.60
CA ASN A 581 9.52 17.36 16.19
C ASN A 581 9.26 17.78 17.66
N LYS A 582 8.22 17.27 18.32
CA LYS A 582 7.98 17.41 19.76
C LYS A 582 8.47 16.15 20.47
N THR A 583 9.34 16.31 21.46
CA THR A 583 9.90 15.20 22.23
C THR A 583 9.07 14.91 23.47
N PHE A 584 8.70 13.64 23.65
CA PHE A 584 7.89 13.11 24.73
C PHE A 584 8.68 12.06 25.52
N LYS A 585 8.18 11.73 26.71
CA LYS A 585 8.65 10.62 27.54
C LYS A 585 7.47 9.72 27.86
N ALA A 586 7.62 8.41 27.63
CA ALA A 586 6.69 7.39 28.10
C ALA A 586 7.33 6.63 29.25
N ILE A 587 6.59 6.40 30.34
CA ILE A 587 7.06 5.70 31.53
C ILE A 587 6.50 4.28 31.54
N ALA A 588 7.36 3.29 31.78
CA ALA A 588 7.02 1.88 31.78
C ALA A 588 7.16 1.30 33.19
N LYS A 589 6.09 0.65 33.69
CA LYS A 589 6.08 0.06 35.04
C LYS A 589 6.76 -1.32 35.08
N GLU A 590 6.33 -2.24 34.20
CA GLU A 590 6.87 -3.60 34.15
C GLU A 590 8.20 -3.67 33.37
N GLY A 591 8.32 -2.95 32.25
CA GLY A 591 9.58 -2.79 31.53
C GLY A 591 9.45 -2.26 30.10
N VAL A 592 10.61 -2.08 29.47
CA VAL A 592 10.77 -1.64 28.08
C VAL A 592 11.23 -2.82 27.24
N VAL A 593 10.59 -3.02 26.10
CA VAL A 593 11.06 -3.93 25.04
C VAL A 593 11.50 -3.11 23.84
N LEU A 594 12.64 -3.44 23.26
CA LEU A 594 13.06 -2.93 21.96
C LEU A 594 12.81 -3.99 20.89
N SER A 595 12.11 -3.58 19.83
CA SER A 595 11.79 -4.39 18.64
C SER A 595 11.96 -3.56 17.35
N ALA A 596 12.97 -2.69 17.33
CA ALA A 596 13.27 -1.77 16.22
C ALA A 596 14.15 -2.39 15.13
N GLY A 597 14.37 -3.71 15.19
CA GLY A 597 15.14 -4.49 14.24
C GLY A 597 16.65 -4.31 14.39
N THR A 598 17.38 -5.12 13.62
CA THR A 598 18.85 -5.24 13.63
C THR A 598 19.60 -3.91 13.54
N ILE A 599 19.00 -2.88 12.94
CA ILE A 599 19.64 -1.56 12.76
C ILE A 599 19.15 -0.55 13.81
N GLY A 600 17.84 -0.51 14.08
CA GLY A 600 17.24 0.47 15.00
C GLY A 600 17.52 0.16 16.47
N THR A 601 17.48 -1.12 16.85
CA THR A 601 17.66 -1.55 18.23
C THR A 601 19.06 -1.29 18.81
N PRO A 602 20.19 -1.71 18.19
CA PRO A 602 21.52 -1.39 18.72
C PRO A 602 21.78 0.12 18.74
N LYS A 603 21.27 0.87 17.76
CA LYS A 603 21.31 2.33 17.75
C LYS A 603 20.63 2.93 18.98
N ILE A 604 19.42 2.49 19.31
CA ILE A 604 18.67 2.95 20.50
C ILE A 604 19.41 2.58 21.79
N LEU A 605 19.96 1.37 21.90
CA LEU A 605 20.76 0.94 23.06
C LEU A 605 22.00 1.82 23.24
N MET A 606 22.79 2.04 22.18
CA MET A 606 23.99 2.89 22.25
C MET A 606 23.64 4.34 22.63
N LEU A 607 22.59 4.93 22.06
CA LEU A 607 22.09 6.26 22.45
C LEU A 607 21.51 6.31 23.88
N SER A 608 21.27 5.15 24.50
CA SER A 608 20.89 4.99 25.92
C SER A 608 22.09 4.79 26.84
N GLY A 609 23.32 4.76 26.32
CA GLY A 609 24.53 4.45 27.09
C GLY A 609 24.79 2.96 27.30
N ILE A 610 24.21 2.09 26.47
CA ILE A 610 24.37 0.62 26.55
C ILE A 610 25.05 0.16 25.25
N GLY A 611 26.32 -0.23 25.34
CA GLY A 611 27.15 -0.58 24.18
C GLY A 611 28.64 -0.48 24.46
N PRO A 612 29.50 -0.61 23.42
CA PRO A 612 30.95 -0.67 23.60
C PRO A 612 31.50 0.62 24.23
N ARG A 613 32.17 0.51 25.39
CA ARG A 613 32.61 1.67 26.20
C ARG A 613 33.35 2.73 25.38
N GLU A 614 34.34 2.33 24.59
CA GLU A 614 35.23 3.23 23.85
C GLU A 614 34.44 4.05 22.81
N HIS A 615 33.69 3.38 21.93
CA HIS A 615 32.86 4.02 20.92
C HIS A 615 31.82 4.99 21.52
N LEU A 616 31.25 4.64 22.67
CA LEU A 616 30.36 5.54 23.41
C LEU A 616 31.12 6.74 24.00
N GLN A 617 32.33 6.55 24.52
CA GLN A 617 33.18 7.62 25.08
C GLN A 617 33.71 8.58 24.01
N ASP A 618 34.06 8.10 22.81
CA ASP A 618 34.44 8.95 21.66
C ASP A 618 33.30 9.88 21.27
N LEU A 619 32.08 9.33 21.19
CA LEU A 619 30.83 10.09 21.02
C LEU A 619 30.37 10.77 22.32
N LYS A 620 31.17 10.76 23.39
CA LYS A 620 30.93 11.41 24.69
C LYS A 620 29.61 10.99 25.36
N ILE A 621 29.03 9.86 24.99
CA ILE A 621 27.81 9.30 25.58
C ILE A 621 28.17 8.70 26.94
N ASN A 622 27.36 8.97 27.97
CA ASN A 622 27.58 8.40 29.29
C ASN A 622 27.35 6.88 29.27
N VAL A 623 28.41 6.11 29.51
CA VAL A 623 28.34 4.63 29.54
C VAL A 623 27.65 4.18 30.83
N ILE A 624 26.48 3.56 30.68
CA ILE A 624 25.70 2.93 31.75
C ILE A 624 26.04 1.44 31.84
N ASN A 625 26.26 0.78 30.69
CA ASN A 625 26.53 -0.65 30.63
C ASN A 625 27.38 -0.98 29.40
N ASP A 626 28.52 -1.61 29.64
CA ASP A 626 29.49 -2.01 28.63
C ASP A 626 29.15 -3.42 28.12
N LEU A 627 28.74 -3.49 26.86
CA LEU A 627 28.27 -4.69 26.14
C LEU A 627 28.61 -4.57 24.65
N PRO A 628 28.78 -5.69 23.90
CA PRO A 628 29.13 -5.69 22.47
C PRO A 628 27.95 -5.34 21.53
N VAL A 629 27.13 -4.36 21.92
CA VAL A 629 25.99 -3.88 21.12
C VAL A 629 26.47 -3.36 19.78
N GLY A 630 25.79 -3.77 18.71
CA GLY A 630 26.12 -3.44 17.33
C GLY A 630 27.08 -4.43 16.67
N GLN A 631 27.85 -5.21 17.42
CA GLN A 631 28.79 -6.21 16.89
C GLN A 631 28.08 -7.50 16.46
N HIS A 632 28.79 -8.41 15.79
CA HIS A 632 28.24 -9.65 15.22
C HIS A 632 27.08 -9.40 14.22
N LEU A 633 27.17 -8.34 13.41
CA LEU A 633 26.27 -8.17 12.29
C LEU A 633 26.51 -9.30 11.27
N VAL A 634 25.45 -10.05 10.96
CA VAL A 634 25.42 -11.11 9.94
C VAL A 634 24.24 -10.87 9.00
N ASP A 635 24.36 -11.28 7.74
CA ASP A 635 23.29 -11.20 6.75
C ASP A 635 23.50 -12.27 5.67
N HIS A 636 22.41 -12.85 5.14
CA HIS A 636 22.47 -13.80 4.03
C HIS A 636 22.83 -13.07 2.74
N VAL A 637 23.91 -13.48 2.07
CA VAL A 637 24.34 -12.90 0.79
C VAL A 637 24.08 -13.83 -0.39
N LEU A 638 23.78 -13.24 -1.54
CA LEU A 638 23.52 -13.96 -2.79
C LEU A 638 24.26 -13.36 -3.98
N THR A 639 24.35 -14.12 -5.06
CA THR A 639 24.99 -13.74 -6.33
C THR A 639 24.30 -14.40 -7.53
N GLY A 640 24.88 -14.30 -8.73
CA GLY A 640 24.41 -15.02 -9.93
C GLY A 640 23.22 -14.40 -10.67
N ILE A 641 22.97 -13.09 -10.50
CA ILE A 641 21.85 -12.39 -11.15
C ILE A 641 21.97 -12.46 -12.68
N ASP A 642 20.88 -12.85 -13.33
CA ASP A 642 20.71 -13.04 -14.79
C ASP A 642 21.77 -13.93 -15.45
N LEU A 643 22.41 -14.81 -14.68
CA LEU A 643 23.49 -15.67 -15.16
C LEU A 643 23.02 -16.79 -16.11
N VAL A 644 21.74 -17.13 -16.11
CA VAL A 644 21.16 -18.19 -16.95
C VAL A 644 20.25 -17.60 -18.02
N MET A 645 20.58 -17.84 -19.29
CA MET A 645 19.75 -17.49 -20.43
C MET A 645 18.86 -18.68 -20.85
N LEU A 646 17.66 -18.40 -21.35
CA LEU A 646 16.74 -19.38 -21.95
C LEU A 646 16.43 -19.01 -23.40
N ASN A 647 16.17 -20.01 -24.24
CA ASN A 647 15.69 -19.80 -25.61
C ASN A 647 14.15 -19.72 -25.70
N VAL A 648 13.43 -20.20 -24.69
CA VAL A 648 11.96 -20.11 -24.61
C VAL A 648 11.48 -18.80 -23.97
N SER A 649 10.26 -18.39 -24.28
CA SER A 649 9.56 -17.29 -23.60
C SER A 649 9.01 -17.74 -22.24
N ILE A 650 9.31 -16.98 -21.19
CA ILE A 650 8.78 -17.19 -19.83
C ILE A 650 7.42 -16.50 -19.73
N GLY A 651 6.44 -17.12 -19.05
CA GLY A 651 5.06 -16.60 -18.90
C GLY A 651 4.89 -15.34 -18.03
N LEU A 652 5.94 -14.57 -17.79
CA LEU A 652 5.94 -13.33 -17.00
C LEU A 652 6.51 -12.17 -17.83
N SER A 653 5.74 -11.64 -18.78
CA SER A 653 6.10 -10.37 -19.44
C SER A 653 5.50 -9.16 -18.72
N MET A 654 6.06 -7.98 -19.00
CA MET A 654 5.47 -6.69 -18.59
C MET A 654 4.07 -6.46 -19.21
N ILE A 655 3.74 -7.13 -20.32
CA ILE A 655 2.43 -7.03 -20.97
C ILE A 655 1.41 -7.89 -20.22
N ASP A 656 1.79 -9.09 -19.79
CA ASP A 656 0.93 -9.99 -19.01
C ASP A 656 0.61 -9.43 -17.63
N THR A 657 1.54 -8.68 -17.03
CA THR A 657 1.32 -8.00 -15.73
C THR A 657 0.53 -6.70 -15.88
N LEU A 658 0.65 -5.95 -16.98
CA LEU A 658 -0.16 -4.75 -17.23
C LEU A 658 -1.56 -5.05 -17.80
N ASN A 659 -1.84 -6.29 -18.20
CA ASN A 659 -3.15 -6.73 -18.66
C ASN A 659 -4.24 -6.52 -17.59
N PRO A 660 -5.34 -5.77 -17.87
CA PRO A 660 -6.44 -5.57 -16.92
C PRO A 660 -7.05 -6.87 -16.40
N MET A 661 -7.05 -7.95 -17.19
CA MET A 661 -7.54 -9.26 -16.76
C MET A 661 -6.64 -9.91 -15.69
N SER A 662 -5.36 -9.55 -15.62
CA SER A 662 -4.45 -9.97 -14.54
C SER A 662 -4.75 -9.23 -13.23
N ALA A 663 -5.11 -7.94 -13.30
CA ALA A 663 -5.61 -7.19 -12.15
C ALA A 663 -6.97 -7.74 -11.67
N LEU A 664 -7.89 -8.04 -12.58
CA LEU A 664 -9.21 -8.63 -12.26
C LEU A 664 -9.06 -10.01 -11.59
N LYS A 665 -8.21 -10.88 -12.14
CA LYS A 665 -7.86 -12.20 -11.55
C LYS A 665 -7.30 -12.06 -10.13
N TYR A 666 -6.53 -11.00 -9.86
CA TYR A 666 -6.02 -10.73 -8.52
C TYR A 666 -7.09 -10.25 -7.56
N PHE A 667 -7.85 -9.20 -7.92
CA PHE A 667 -8.81 -8.57 -7.00
C PHE A 667 -10.03 -9.45 -6.71
N ILE A 668 -10.56 -10.19 -7.70
CA ILE A 668 -11.77 -11.02 -7.54
C ILE A 668 -11.44 -12.45 -7.05
N PHE A 669 -10.32 -13.03 -7.50
CA PHE A 669 -10.03 -14.46 -7.28
C PHE A 669 -8.77 -14.75 -6.45
N GLY A 670 -7.95 -13.74 -6.13
CA GLY A 670 -6.69 -13.96 -5.42
C GLY A 670 -5.69 -14.82 -6.20
N LYS A 671 -5.66 -14.68 -7.53
CA LYS A 671 -4.87 -15.51 -8.47
C LYS A 671 -4.20 -14.66 -9.56
N GLY A 672 -3.29 -15.28 -10.33
CA GLY A 672 -2.65 -14.67 -11.49
C GLY A 672 -1.36 -13.89 -11.17
N PRO A 673 -0.73 -13.26 -12.18
CA PRO A 673 0.64 -12.74 -12.07
C PRO A 673 0.88 -11.72 -10.95
N TRP A 674 -0.15 -11.01 -10.48
CA TRP A 674 0.02 -10.02 -9.39
C TRP A 674 0.23 -10.69 -8.02
N THR A 675 -0.15 -11.96 -7.86
CA THR A 675 0.14 -12.77 -6.67
C THR A 675 1.59 -13.25 -6.60
N PHE A 676 2.37 -13.06 -7.67
CA PHE A 676 3.74 -13.52 -7.77
C PHE A 676 4.68 -12.77 -6.83
N THR A 677 5.55 -13.51 -6.13
CA THR A 677 6.42 -12.99 -5.07
C THR A 677 7.87 -12.79 -5.50
N GLY A 678 8.24 -13.09 -6.74
CA GLY A 678 9.62 -12.99 -7.26
C GLY A 678 10.38 -14.31 -7.32
N VAL A 679 10.05 -15.29 -6.46
CA VAL A 679 10.73 -16.60 -6.38
C VAL A 679 9.71 -17.73 -6.56
N GLU A 680 10.02 -18.69 -7.43
CA GLU A 680 9.18 -19.88 -7.68
C GLU A 680 9.66 -21.13 -6.98
N VAL A 681 10.97 -21.42 -7.06
CA VAL A 681 11.58 -22.60 -6.44
C VAL A 681 12.65 -22.16 -5.46
N LEU A 682 12.67 -22.80 -4.30
CA LEU A 682 13.75 -22.67 -3.34
C LEU A 682 14.08 -24.03 -2.71
N GLY A 683 15.29 -24.15 -2.18
CA GLY A 683 15.74 -25.36 -1.51
C GLY A 683 17.11 -25.18 -0.87
N THR A 684 17.45 -26.07 0.06
CA THR A 684 18.69 -26.04 0.83
C THR A 684 19.51 -27.30 0.60
N PHE A 685 20.83 -27.14 0.52
CA PHE A 685 21.79 -28.21 0.21
C PHE A 685 23.16 -27.89 0.82
N HIS A 686 24.03 -28.89 0.90
CA HIS A 686 25.40 -28.72 1.38
C HIS A 686 26.36 -28.39 0.24
N SER A 687 27.29 -27.47 0.50
CA SER A 687 28.52 -27.37 -0.29
C SER A 687 29.40 -28.61 -0.08
N SER A 688 30.31 -28.85 -1.03
CA SER A 688 31.37 -29.86 -0.89
C SER A 688 32.30 -29.63 0.32
N PHE A 689 32.25 -28.45 0.96
CA PHE A 689 32.98 -28.18 2.20
C PHE A 689 32.27 -28.68 3.46
N GLN A 690 30.93 -28.80 3.45
CA GLN A 690 30.12 -29.26 4.61
C GLN A 690 29.50 -30.65 4.42
N GLN A 691 29.45 -31.16 3.19
CA GLN A 691 28.98 -32.51 2.89
C GLN A 691 29.66 -33.55 3.79
N ASN A 692 28.85 -34.37 4.48
CA ASN A 692 29.27 -35.38 5.47
C ASN A 692 29.95 -34.84 6.75
N LYS A 693 29.87 -33.52 7.04
CA LYS A 693 30.38 -32.92 8.30
C LYS A 693 29.30 -32.35 9.20
N SER A 694 28.17 -31.93 8.64
CA SER A 694 27.02 -31.39 9.36
C SER A 694 25.74 -31.73 8.61
N ASP A 695 24.66 -32.01 9.34
CA ASP A 695 23.32 -32.10 8.74
C ASP A 695 22.79 -30.71 8.34
N VAL A 696 23.30 -29.64 8.95
CA VAL A 696 22.93 -28.24 8.64
C VAL A 696 23.46 -27.83 7.25
N PRO A 697 22.59 -27.39 6.32
CA PRO A 697 23.02 -26.89 5.02
C PRO A 697 23.59 -25.48 5.09
N ASP A 698 24.63 -25.21 4.31
CA ASP A 698 25.31 -23.91 4.18
C ASP A 698 24.91 -23.13 2.92
N LEU A 699 24.18 -23.75 1.98
CA LEU A 699 23.67 -23.12 0.77
C LEU A 699 22.14 -23.24 0.64
N GLN A 700 21.52 -22.16 0.14
CA GLN A 700 20.15 -22.15 -0.38
C GLN A 700 20.16 -21.73 -1.86
N ILE A 701 19.30 -22.30 -2.70
CA ILE A 701 18.95 -21.73 -4.01
C ILE A 701 17.66 -20.92 -3.88
N MET A 702 17.59 -19.76 -4.54
CA MET A 702 16.34 -19.08 -4.88
C MET A 702 16.25 -18.88 -6.41
N VAL A 703 15.19 -19.41 -7.03
CA VAL A 703 14.96 -19.28 -8.48
C VAL A 703 13.96 -18.17 -8.76
N MET A 704 14.45 -17.12 -9.43
CA MET A 704 13.72 -15.93 -9.81
C MET A 704 13.58 -15.85 -11.35
N PRO A 705 12.39 -16.10 -11.93
CA PRO A 705 12.15 -16.03 -13.37
C PRO A 705 12.15 -14.60 -13.95
N LEU A 706 12.18 -13.56 -13.10
CA LEU A 706 12.26 -12.16 -13.52
C LEU A 706 13.66 -11.59 -13.28
N GLY A 707 14.44 -11.48 -14.35
CA GLY A 707 15.80 -10.93 -14.31
C GLY A 707 15.88 -9.40 -14.23
N LEU A 708 17.03 -8.89 -13.80
CA LEU A 708 17.37 -7.46 -13.74
C LEU A 708 17.55 -6.81 -15.13
N SER A 709 17.74 -7.60 -16.18
CA SER A 709 17.69 -7.11 -17.57
C SER A 709 16.26 -6.79 -18.03
N LYS A 710 15.24 -7.45 -17.44
CA LYS A 710 13.87 -7.49 -17.97
C LYS A 710 13.02 -6.24 -17.74
N ASP A 711 13.38 -5.42 -16.76
CA ASP A 711 12.68 -4.17 -16.45
C ASP A 711 13.35 -2.93 -17.09
N ASN A 712 14.32 -3.14 -17.99
CA ASN A 712 15.17 -2.11 -18.59
C ASN A 712 15.85 -1.18 -17.55
N GLY A 713 16.09 -1.67 -16.33
CA GLY A 713 16.76 -0.94 -15.25
C GLY A 713 15.89 0.15 -14.61
N VAL A 714 14.57 0.13 -14.82
CA VAL A 714 13.64 1.15 -14.31
C VAL A 714 13.44 1.04 -12.79
N VAL A 715 13.46 -0.19 -12.24
CA VAL A 715 13.15 -0.53 -10.85
C VAL A 715 14.26 -1.38 -10.21
N LEU A 716 14.55 -2.57 -10.75
CA LEU A 716 15.41 -3.59 -10.15
C LEU A 716 16.87 -3.11 -10.02
N LYS A 717 17.40 -2.44 -11.04
CA LYS A 717 18.70 -1.73 -11.00
C LYS A 717 18.78 -0.74 -9.82
N LYS A 718 17.71 0.01 -9.57
CA LYS A 718 17.65 1.02 -8.50
C LYS A 718 17.41 0.40 -7.12
N ALA A 719 16.67 -0.70 -7.05
CA ALA A 719 16.47 -1.52 -5.86
C ALA A 719 17.79 -2.15 -5.39
N MET A 720 18.41 -2.97 -6.24
CA MET A 720 19.67 -3.68 -5.94
C MET A 720 20.90 -2.76 -5.89
N GLY A 721 20.82 -1.53 -6.41
CA GLY A 721 21.91 -0.55 -6.37
C GLY A 721 23.04 -0.80 -7.40
N ILE A 722 22.76 -1.56 -8.46
CA ILE A 722 23.72 -1.83 -9.56
C ILE A 722 24.23 -0.50 -10.15
N SER A 723 25.54 -0.41 -10.39
CA SER A 723 26.15 0.79 -11.00
C SER A 723 25.75 0.98 -12.47
N GLU A 724 25.80 2.23 -12.96
CA GLU A 724 25.54 2.54 -14.37
C GLU A 724 26.47 1.79 -15.32
N LYS A 725 27.77 1.69 -14.98
CA LYS A 725 28.77 0.91 -15.75
C LYS A 725 28.33 -0.54 -15.90
N VAL A 726 28.13 -1.23 -14.78
CA VAL A 726 27.76 -2.66 -14.77
C VAL A 726 26.42 -2.90 -15.46
N TYR A 727 25.43 -2.03 -15.28
CA TYR A 727 24.16 -2.18 -15.97
C TYR A 727 24.33 -2.10 -17.49
N ASN A 728 24.99 -1.07 -17.99
CA ASN A 728 25.14 -0.83 -19.43
C ASN A 728 26.07 -1.86 -20.10
N GLU A 729 27.12 -2.30 -19.41
CA GLU A 729 28.11 -3.25 -19.95
C GLU A 729 27.66 -4.72 -19.84
N TYR A 730 26.99 -5.13 -18.75
CA TYR A 730 26.67 -6.54 -18.49
C TYR A 730 25.20 -6.90 -18.73
N PHE A 731 24.26 -6.17 -18.13
CA PHE A 731 22.83 -6.54 -18.10
C PHE A 731 22.02 -6.01 -19.30
N PHE A 732 22.27 -4.77 -19.73
CA PHE A 732 21.55 -4.15 -20.85
C PHE A 732 21.67 -4.95 -22.17
N PRO A 733 22.82 -5.54 -22.54
CA PRO A 733 22.94 -6.37 -23.76
C PRO A 733 22.01 -7.59 -23.79
N ILE A 734 21.53 -8.08 -22.65
CA ILE A 734 20.63 -9.24 -22.53
C ILE A 734 19.19 -8.86 -22.13
N SER A 735 18.82 -7.58 -22.17
CA SER A 735 17.43 -7.10 -21.98
C SER A 735 16.42 -7.78 -22.91
N HIS A 736 16.80 -7.97 -24.17
CA HIS A 736 15.98 -8.63 -25.20
C HIS A 736 16.05 -10.18 -25.16
N LYS A 737 16.96 -10.77 -24.37
CA LYS A 737 17.08 -12.22 -24.17
C LYS A 737 16.13 -12.66 -23.05
N ASN A 738 15.76 -13.93 -23.00
CA ASN A 738 15.10 -14.47 -21.81
C ASN A 738 16.16 -14.91 -20.81
N THR A 739 16.02 -14.44 -19.58
CA THR A 739 17.01 -14.57 -18.50
C THR A 739 16.28 -14.99 -17.23
N ILE A 740 16.91 -15.86 -16.46
CA ILE A 740 16.48 -16.24 -15.11
C ILE A 740 17.65 -16.12 -14.16
N THR A 741 17.36 -15.88 -12.89
CA THR A 741 18.35 -15.98 -11.83
C THR A 741 18.11 -17.27 -11.06
N ILE A 742 19.13 -18.12 -10.99
CA ILE A 742 19.21 -19.24 -10.05
C ILE A 742 20.27 -18.82 -9.02
N ALA A 743 19.85 -18.07 -8.00
CA ALA A 743 20.79 -17.45 -7.06
C ALA A 743 21.22 -18.44 -5.98
N PRO A 744 22.51 -18.78 -5.84
CA PRO A 744 23.03 -19.36 -4.60
C PRO A 744 23.08 -18.29 -3.51
N VAL A 745 22.66 -18.68 -2.32
CA VAL A 745 22.58 -17.86 -1.11
C VAL A 745 23.41 -18.55 -0.03
N LEU A 746 24.34 -17.81 0.57
CA LEU A 746 25.14 -18.28 1.70
C LEU A 746 24.32 -18.19 2.99
N LEU A 747 24.07 -19.34 3.64
CA LEU A 747 23.26 -19.43 4.85
C LEU A 747 24.04 -19.11 6.12
N HIS A 748 25.27 -19.63 6.25
CA HIS A 748 26.05 -19.53 7.49
C HIS A 748 27.36 -18.73 7.29
N PRO A 749 27.28 -17.40 7.07
CA PRO A 749 28.44 -16.57 6.79
C PRO A 749 29.41 -16.48 7.97
N ARG A 750 30.69 -16.70 7.69
CA ARG A 750 31.80 -16.55 8.63
C ARG A 750 32.25 -15.09 8.77
N SER A 751 32.10 -14.29 7.71
CA SER A 751 32.24 -12.83 7.77
C SER A 751 31.31 -12.24 8.82
N LYS A 752 31.85 -11.40 9.71
CA LYS A 752 31.09 -10.68 10.75
C LYS A 752 31.37 -9.18 10.62
N GLY A 753 30.31 -8.41 10.71
CA GLY A 753 30.35 -6.95 10.66
C GLY A 753 29.91 -6.30 11.98
N GLU A 754 29.64 -5.00 11.91
CA GLU A 754 29.12 -4.21 13.02
C GLU A 754 28.19 -3.05 12.57
N ILE A 755 27.43 -2.51 13.53
CA ILE A 755 26.70 -1.25 13.42
C ILE A 755 27.22 -0.30 14.50
N LYS A 756 27.72 0.86 14.07
CA LYS A 756 28.22 1.95 14.93
C LYS A 756 27.33 3.18 14.82
N LEU A 757 27.28 3.97 15.88
CA LEU A 757 26.71 5.32 15.80
C LEU A 757 27.65 6.21 14.96
N SER A 758 27.08 6.99 14.06
CA SER A 758 27.79 8.06 13.33
C SER A 758 27.88 9.34 14.16
N SER A 759 26.87 9.61 15.00
CA SER A 759 26.79 10.78 15.86
C SER A 759 25.94 10.48 17.12
N ARG A 760 25.71 11.51 17.93
CA ARG A 760 24.82 11.49 19.11
C ARG A 760 23.35 11.75 18.75
N ASP A 761 23.02 12.11 17.50
CA ASP A 761 21.63 12.36 17.11
C ASP A 761 20.91 11.04 16.78
N SER A 762 19.73 10.90 17.38
CA SER A 762 18.73 9.91 17.03
C SER A 762 18.35 9.86 15.55
N PHE A 763 18.45 10.96 14.79
CA PHE A 763 18.04 11.06 13.39
C PHE A 763 19.13 10.67 12.39
N ASP A 764 20.41 10.88 12.71
CA ASP A 764 21.53 10.59 11.78
C ASP A 764 21.62 9.08 11.49
N PRO A 765 21.83 8.63 10.24
CA PRO A 765 21.93 7.21 9.91
C PRO A 765 23.15 6.59 10.60
N PRO A 766 23.04 5.38 11.20
CA PRO A 766 24.19 4.70 11.78
C PRO A 766 25.16 4.27 10.67
N LEU A 767 26.42 4.06 11.04
CA LEU A 767 27.40 3.37 10.18
C LEU A 767 27.06 1.88 10.21
N ILE A 768 26.79 1.30 9.06
CA ILE A 768 26.43 -0.12 8.89
C ILE A 768 27.51 -0.76 8.04
N ASP A 769 28.31 -1.65 8.63
CA ASP A 769 29.31 -2.42 7.90
C ASP A 769 29.11 -3.92 8.14
N PRO A 770 28.45 -4.65 7.22
CA PRO A 770 28.37 -6.11 7.31
C PRO A 770 29.70 -6.80 7.00
N ASN A 771 30.72 -6.07 6.54
CA ASN A 771 32.07 -6.56 6.29
C ASN A 771 32.06 -7.83 5.40
N TYR A 772 31.24 -7.80 4.35
CA TYR A 772 30.97 -8.96 3.49
C TYR A 772 32.25 -9.51 2.86
N LEU A 773 32.36 -10.84 2.80
CA LEU A 773 33.49 -11.58 2.21
C LEU A 773 34.86 -11.25 2.83
N SER A 774 34.87 -10.79 4.09
CA SER A 774 36.10 -10.70 4.89
C SER A 774 36.68 -12.08 5.22
N ASN A 775 35.85 -13.12 5.26
CA ASN A 775 36.29 -14.51 5.25
C ASN A 775 36.24 -15.09 3.82
N LYS A 776 37.32 -15.76 3.40
CA LYS A 776 37.43 -16.40 2.07
C LYS A 776 36.54 -17.63 1.92
N ASP A 777 36.24 -18.34 2.99
CA ASP A 777 35.39 -19.54 2.98
C ASP A 777 33.98 -19.21 2.45
N ASP A 778 33.47 -18.02 2.80
CA ASP A 778 32.18 -17.51 2.31
C ASP A 778 32.16 -17.38 0.78
N THR A 779 33.29 -16.95 0.20
CA THR A 779 33.46 -16.89 -1.26
C THR A 779 33.55 -18.31 -1.84
N ALA A 780 34.33 -19.20 -1.23
CA ALA A 780 34.49 -20.59 -1.70
C ALA A 780 33.16 -21.37 -1.72
N ILE A 781 32.31 -21.19 -0.71
CA ILE A 781 30.97 -21.78 -0.62
C ILE A 781 30.06 -21.22 -1.73
N LEU A 782 30.07 -19.90 -1.98
CA LEU A 782 29.32 -19.29 -3.08
C LEU A 782 29.79 -19.76 -4.47
N ILE A 783 31.09 -20.01 -4.67
CA ILE A 783 31.63 -20.61 -5.92
C ILE A 783 31.06 -22.02 -6.13
N ASP A 784 30.96 -22.83 -5.07
CA ASP A 784 30.40 -24.17 -5.18
C ASP A 784 28.88 -24.14 -5.48
N GLY A 785 28.18 -23.13 -4.94
CA GLY A 785 26.81 -22.79 -5.33
C GLY A 785 26.69 -22.45 -6.82
N LEU A 786 27.58 -21.62 -7.38
CA LEU A 786 27.60 -21.30 -8.82
C LEU A 786 27.94 -22.53 -9.69
N ARG A 787 28.83 -23.42 -9.23
CA ARG A 787 29.09 -24.71 -9.89
C ARG A 787 27.88 -25.64 -9.86
N PHE A 788 27.09 -25.63 -8.79
CA PHE A 788 25.81 -26.35 -8.72
C PHE A 788 24.80 -25.79 -9.72
N VAL A 789 24.70 -24.46 -9.86
CA VAL A 789 23.87 -23.80 -10.90
C VAL A 789 24.29 -24.24 -12.30
N LYS A 790 25.59 -24.30 -12.60
CA LYS A 790 26.10 -24.80 -13.89
C LYS A 790 25.67 -26.25 -14.15
N LYS A 791 25.87 -27.16 -13.18
CA LYS A 791 25.41 -28.56 -13.27
C LYS A 791 23.90 -28.67 -13.53
N LEU A 792 23.09 -27.81 -12.90
CA LEU A 792 21.64 -27.79 -13.09
C LEU A 792 21.26 -27.35 -14.50
N VAL A 793 21.92 -26.32 -15.04
CA VAL A 793 21.74 -25.87 -16.44
C VAL A 793 22.15 -26.96 -17.45
N GLU A 794 23.11 -27.82 -17.10
CA GLU A 794 23.55 -28.95 -17.93
C GLU A 794 22.61 -30.17 -17.93
N THR A 795 21.53 -30.18 -17.13
CA THR A 795 20.52 -31.27 -17.11
C THR A 795 19.68 -31.33 -18.38
N ASN A 796 19.03 -32.46 -18.66
CA ASN A 796 18.17 -32.62 -19.84
C ASN A 796 16.91 -31.76 -19.73
N ALA A 797 16.32 -31.66 -18.53
CA ALA A 797 15.23 -30.74 -18.22
C ALA A 797 15.59 -29.29 -18.59
N MET A 798 16.72 -28.76 -18.13
CA MET A 798 17.13 -27.38 -18.42
C MET A 798 17.57 -27.20 -19.88
N LYS A 799 18.23 -28.19 -20.49
CA LYS A 799 18.51 -28.18 -21.94
C LYS A 799 17.25 -28.15 -22.80
N SER A 800 16.13 -28.74 -22.35
CA SER A 800 14.86 -28.74 -23.10
C SER A 800 14.21 -27.35 -23.24
N VAL A 801 14.50 -26.41 -22.33
CA VAL A 801 14.12 -24.99 -22.43
C VAL A 801 15.23 -24.12 -23.05
N GLY A 802 16.29 -24.75 -23.57
CA GLY A 802 17.45 -24.09 -24.15
C GLY A 802 18.25 -23.29 -23.13
N ALA A 803 18.37 -23.79 -21.89
CA ALA A 803 19.14 -23.11 -20.86
C ALA A 803 20.64 -23.08 -21.19
N SER A 804 21.29 -21.96 -20.90
CA SER A 804 22.72 -21.74 -21.09
C SER A 804 23.26 -20.72 -20.08
N ILE A 805 24.56 -20.77 -19.78
CA ILE A 805 25.23 -19.76 -18.95
C ILE A 805 25.55 -18.53 -19.80
N TYR A 806 25.44 -17.34 -19.23
CA TYR A 806 25.87 -16.09 -19.87
C TYR A 806 27.40 -15.92 -19.73
N GLU A 807 28.13 -16.29 -20.78
CA GLU A 807 29.60 -16.33 -20.81
C GLU A 807 30.30 -14.97 -20.96
N LYS A 808 29.56 -13.86 -20.84
CA LYS A 808 30.18 -12.53 -20.84
C LYS A 808 30.97 -12.34 -19.55
N HIS A 809 32.20 -11.84 -19.66
CA HIS A 809 33.00 -11.51 -18.47
C HIS A 809 32.35 -10.33 -17.74
N PHE A 810 32.25 -10.42 -16.41
CA PHE A 810 31.71 -9.35 -15.60
C PHE A 810 32.65 -8.13 -15.59
N PRO A 811 32.15 -6.89 -15.67
CA PRO A 811 32.99 -5.69 -15.68
C PRO A 811 33.91 -5.58 -14.46
N GLY A 812 35.22 -5.53 -14.68
CA GLY A 812 36.27 -5.63 -13.66
C GLY A 812 36.95 -7.00 -13.54
N CYS A 813 36.44 -8.03 -14.24
CA CYS A 813 36.95 -9.41 -14.25
C CYS A 813 37.43 -9.88 -15.63
N GLU A 814 37.69 -8.97 -16.56
CA GLU A 814 38.03 -9.25 -17.96
C GLU A 814 39.40 -9.92 -18.15
N ASN A 815 40.28 -9.85 -17.13
CA ASN A 815 41.63 -10.43 -17.15
C ASN A 815 41.68 -11.89 -16.66
N GLU A 816 40.61 -12.41 -16.07
CA GLU A 816 40.57 -13.78 -15.53
C GLU A 816 39.76 -14.69 -16.46
N THR A 817 40.28 -15.88 -16.76
CA THR A 817 39.62 -16.84 -17.66
C THR A 817 38.24 -17.22 -17.13
N PHE A 818 37.19 -17.03 -17.94
CA PHE A 818 35.81 -17.40 -17.60
C PHE A 818 35.70 -18.83 -17.05
N ASP A 819 34.76 -19.03 -16.11
CA ASP A 819 34.52 -20.26 -15.35
C ASP A 819 35.69 -20.79 -14.48
N SER A 820 36.85 -20.13 -14.49
CA SER A 820 37.91 -20.43 -13.52
C SER A 820 37.52 -20.02 -12.09
N THR A 821 38.14 -20.64 -11.08
CA THR A 821 37.94 -20.25 -9.67
C THR A 821 38.18 -18.76 -9.45
N LYS A 822 39.24 -18.19 -10.05
CA LYS A 822 39.57 -16.77 -9.93
C LYS A 822 38.54 -15.85 -10.58
N TYR A 823 38.01 -16.24 -11.74
CA TYR A 823 36.91 -15.51 -12.38
C TYR A 823 35.69 -15.47 -11.45
N TRP A 824 35.34 -16.60 -10.83
CA TRP A 824 34.23 -16.64 -9.88
C TRP A 824 34.51 -15.89 -8.58
N GLU A 825 35.74 -15.93 -8.04
CA GLU A 825 36.17 -15.06 -6.92
C GLU A 825 35.95 -13.57 -7.28
N CYS A 826 36.43 -13.13 -8.44
CA CYS A 826 36.26 -11.76 -8.91
C CYS A 826 34.78 -11.39 -9.14
N TYR A 827 34.01 -12.28 -9.78
CA TYR A 827 32.59 -12.12 -10.05
C TYR A 827 31.80 -11.91 -8.77
N ILE A 828 32.05 -12.74 -7.74
CA ILE A 828 31.38 -12.67 -6.44
C ILE A 828 31.74 -11.35 -5.72
N GLN A 829 33.02 -10.96 -5.71
CA GLN A 829 33.46 -9.68 -5.13
C GLN A 829 32.77 -8.47 -5.80
N HIS A 830 32.46 -8.54 -7.09
CA HIS A 830 31.71 -7.49 -7.78
C HIS A 830 30.19 -7.57 -7.53
N LEU A 831 29.60 -8.75 -7.68
CA LEU A 831 28.16 -9.00 -7.59
C LEU A 831 27.79 -9.79 -6.32
N THR A 832 28.06 -9.20 -5.16
CA THR A 832 27.47 -9.61 -3.88
C THR A 832 26.26 -8.74 -3.58
N LEU A 833 25.11 -9.35 -3.31
CA LEU A 833 23.88 -8.68 -2.88
C LEU A 833 23.40 -9.22 -1.53
N THR A 834 22.72 -8.37 -0.77
CA THR A 834 21.97 -8.79 0.43
C THR A 834 20.72 -9.59 0.04
N SER A 835 20.33 -10.54 0.88
CA SER A 835 19.01 -11.20 0.83
C SER A 835 17.98 -10.53 1.75
N TYR A 836 18.34 -9.37 2.33
CA TYR A 836 17.54 -8.59 3.29
C TYR A 836 17.28 -9.34 4.61
N HIS A 837 18.29 -10.07 5.10
CA HIS A 837 18.23 -10.89 6.32
C HIS A 837 19.23 -10.46 7.42
N PRO A 838 19.48 -9.15 7.69
CA PRO A 838 20.48 -8.76 8.68
C PRO A 838 20.05 -9.13 10.10
N ALA A 839 20.97 -9.67 10.91
CA ALA A 839 20.75 -10.13 12.28
C ALA A 839 21.98 -9.96 13.19
N GLY A 840 21.85 -10.37 14.47
CA GLY A 840 22.97 -10.59 15.40
C GLY A 840 23.47 -9.39 16.22
N THR A 841 23.05 -8.16 15.93
CA THR A 841 23.59 -6.94 16.55
C THR A 841 23.28 -6.71 18.04
N CYS A 842 22.42 -7.54 18.63
CA CYS A 842 22.11 -7.60 20.06
C CYS A 842 22.11 -9.07 20.53
N ARG A 843 23.04 -9.86 20.01
CA ARG A 843 23.15 -11.31 20.11
C ARG A 843 22.80 -11.88 21.49
N MET A 844 21.97 -12.91 21.51
CA MET A 844 21.73 -13.73 22.70
C MET A 844 23.01 -14.49 23.07
N GLY A 845 23.35 -14.48 24.36
CA GLY A 845 24.65 -14.92 24.89
C GLY A 845 25.63 -13.77 25.12
N ASP A 846 25.61 -12.72 24.27
CA ASP A 846 26.58 -11.61 24.34
C ASP A 846 25.96 -10.30 24.90
N VAL A 847 24.72 -9.98 24.51
CA VAL A 847 24.00 -8.74 24.86
C VAL A 847 22.72 -9.03 25.64
N VAL A 848 22.00 -10.11 25.31
CA VAL A 848 20.81 -10.58 26.05
C VAL A 848 20.95 -12.01 26.54
N ASP A 849 20.29 -12.34 27.65
CA ASP A 849 20.11 -13.73 28.09
C ASP A 849 18.98 -14.45 27.31
N GLN A 850 18.83 -15.76 27.52
CA GLN A 850 17.76 -16.58 26.92
C GLN A 850 16.33 -16.16 27.32
N THR A 851 16.16 -15.24 28.28
CA THR A 851 14.88 -14.59 28.59
C THR A 851 14.68 -13.26 27.85
N PHE A 852 15.52 -13.00 26.84
CA PHE A 852 15.54 -11.79 26.00
C PHE A 852 15.87 -10.51 26.76
N LYS A 853 16.41 -10.63 27.97
CA LYS A 853 16.70 -9.51 28.87
C LYS A 853 18.14 -9.03 28.69
N VAL A 854 18.34 -7.71 28.59
CA VAL A 854 19.67 -7.12 28.41
C VAL A 854 20.53 -7.36 29.65
N TYR A 855 21.73 -7.92 29.47
CA TYR A 855 22.64 -8.28 30.57
C TYR A 855 22.92 -7.10 31.51
N ARG A 856 23.07 -7.39 32.80
CA ARG A 856 23.32 -6.41 33.88
C ARG A 856 22.25 -5.32 34.09
N THR A 857 21.18 -5.28 33.30
CA THR A 857 20.06 -4.33 33.47
C THR A 857 18.89 -4.90 34.29
N LYS A 858 17.92 -4.03 34.62
CA LYS A 858 16.59 -4.37 35.13
C LYS A 858 15.52 -3.81 34.17
N ASN A 859 14.50 -4.62 33.90
CA ASN A 859 13.29 -4.25 33.14
C ASN A 859 13.55 -3.76 31.69
N LEU A 860 14.64 -4.19 31.05
CA LEU A 860 14.96 -3.93 29.64
C LEU A 860 15.15 -5.23 28.86
N TYR A 861 14.48 -5.33 27.71
CA TYR A 861 14.45 -6.52 26.86
C TYR A 861 14.65 -6.14 25.38
N VAL A 862 15.14 -7.09 24.58
CA VAL A 862 15.24 -6.96 23.11
C VAL A 862 14.60 -8.17 22.46
N ILE A 863 13.61 -7.95 21.58
CA ILE A 863 12.86 -9.02 20.92
C ILE A 863 12.65 -8.62 19.45
N ASP A 864 13.68 -8.86 18.62
CA ASP A 864 13.68 -8.78 17.15
C ASP A 864 14.90 -9.55 16.58
N ALA A 865 15.14 -9.48 15.27
CA ALA A 865 16.24 -10.17 14.58
C ALA A 865 17.66 -9.85 15.09
N SER A 866 17.85 -8.77 15.84
CA SER A 866 19.14 -8.45 16.46
C SER A 866 19.62 -9.51 17.47
N VAL A 867 18.73 -10.31 18.07
CA VAL A 867 19.13 -11.29 19.11
C VAL A 867 19.64 -12.63 18.58
N LEU A 868 19.51 -12.89 17.28
CA LEU A 868 19.81 -14.20 16.68
C LEU A 868 21.31 -14.58 16.88
N PRO A 869 21.64 -15.73 17.51
CA PRO A 869 23.04 -16.20 17.68
C PRO A 869 23.76 -16.59 16.39
N SER A 870 23.00 -17.06 15.40
CA SER A 870 23.40 -17.33 14.01
C SER A 870 22.21 -17.04 13.11
N LEU A 871 22.36 -17.15 11.80
CA LEU A 871 21.20 -17.12 10.89
C LEU A 871 20.59 -18.54 10.83
N PRO A 872 19.26 -18.67 10.71
CA PRO A 872 18.64 -19.96 10.40
C PRO A 872 18.91 -20.34 8.94
N SER A 873 18.81 -21.63 8.64
CA SER A 873 18.97 -22.23 7.31
C SER A 873 17.79 -21.91 6.37
N GLY A 874 17.53 -20.63 6.12
CA GLY A 874 16.46 -20.12 5.27
C GLY A 874 15.99 -18.69 5.60
N ASN A 875 14.91 -18.24 4.98
CA ASN A 875 14.39 -16.87 5.13
C ASN A 875 13.93 -16.57 6.58
N ILE A 876 14.55 -15.58 7.24
CA ILE A 876 14.49 -15.40 8.71
C ILE A 876 13.12 -15.00 9.29
N ASN A 877 12.12 -14.72 8.45
CA ASN A 877 10.81 -14.21 8.88
C ASN A 877 10.09 -15.17 9.83
N ALA A 878 10.18 -16.49 9.61
CA ALA A 878 9.60 -17.50 10.51
C ALA A 878 10.33 -17.56 11.86
N ALA A 879 11.67 -17.54 11.85
CA ALA A 879 12.49 -17.54 13.06
C ALA A 879 12.22 -16.34 13.98
N VAL A 880 12.09 -15.14 13.39
CA VAL A 880 11.78 -13.89 14.11
C VAL A 880 10.39 -13.93 14.76
N LEU A 881 9.41 -14.60 14.11
CA LEU A 881 8.07 -14.80 14.68
C LEU A 881 8.04 -15.84 15.79
N MET A 882 8.74 -16.97 15.61
CA MET A 882 8.91 -17.99 16.64
C MET A 882 9.52 -17.39 17.92
N ILE A 883 10.55 -16.56 17.76
CA ILE A 883 11.18 -15.83 18.88
C ILE A 883 10.22 -14.85 19.57
N ALA A 884 9.39 -14.13 18.82
CA ALA A 884 8.39 -13.23 19.41
C ALA A 884 7.35 -13.98 20.27
N GLU A 885 6.85 -15.13 19.78
CA GLU A 885 5.92 -16.01 20.51
C GLU A 885 6.59 -16.65 21.74
N LYS A 886 7.82 -17.18 21.59
CA LYS A 886 8.62 -17.74 22.69
C LYS A 886 8.87 -16.70 23.80
N ALA A 887 9.23 -15.48 23.43
CA ALA A 887 9.46 -14.39 24.37
C ALA A 887 8.17 -13.98 25.09
N ALA A 888 7.04 -13.89 24.39
CA ALA A 888 5.74 -13.65 25.00
C ALA A 888 5.39 -14.74 26.05
N HIS A 889 5.68 -16.01 25.75
CA HIS A 889 5.44 -17.13 26.67
C HIS A 889 6.32 -17.05 27.93
N ILE A 890 7.61 -16.71 27.80
CA ILE A 890 8.53 -16.51 28.93
C ILE A 890 8.07 -15.35 29.82
N ILE A 891 7.60 -14.24 29.22
CA ILE A 891 7.03 -13.10 29.95
C ILE A 891 5.71 -13.48 30.65
N LYS A 892 4.92 -14.41 30.10
CA LYS A 892 3.71 -14.95 30.75
C LYS A 892 4.05 -15.84 31.96
N GLN A 893 5.02 -16.74 31.82
CA GLN A 893 5.42 -17.67 32.88
C GLN A 893 6.07 -16.96 34.07
N SER A 894 7.04 -16.08 33.82
CA SER A 894 7.78 -15.36 34.86
C SER A 894 6.85 -14.52 35.76
N THR A 895 5.79 -13.91 35.19
CA THR A 895 4.76 -13.20 35.96
C THR A 895 3.86 -14.14 36.76
N LYS A 896 3.48 -15.33 36.25
CA LYS A 896 2.76 -16.34 37.06
C LYS A 896 3.57 -16.75 38.30
N ILE A 897 4.87 -16.97 38.15
CA ILE A 897 5.78 -17.32 39.27
C ILE A 897 5.83 -16.18 40.29
N ARG A 898 5.97 -14.92 39.84
CA ARG A 898 5.91 -13.73 40.72
C ARG A 898 4.59 -13.61 41.49
N VAL A 899 3.45 -13.92 40.87
CA VAL A 899 2.13 -13.88 41.51
C VAL A 899 1.98 -14.99 42.55
N ASN A 900 2.43 -16.21 42.25
CA ASN A 900 2.39 -17.32 43.22
C ASN A 900 3.30 -17.05 44.42
N ASN A 901 4.54 -16.58 44.20
CA ASN A 901 5.45 -16.25 45.29
C ASN A 901 4.93 -15.09 46.16
N ARG A 902 4.17 -14.14 45.58
CA ARG A 902 3.46 -13.10 46.36
C ARG A 902 2.30 -13.64 47.19
N LYS A 903 1.66 -14.75 46.80
CA LYS A 903 0.61 -15.42 47.62
C LYS A 903 1.19 -16.21 48.80
N CYS A 904 2.48 -16.57 48.77
CA CYS A 904 3.14 -17.29 49.85
C CYS A 904 3.54 -16.41 51.05
N TYR A 905 3.55 -15.08 50.90
CA TYR A 905 3.75 -14.15 52.02
C TYR A 905 2.41 -13.68 52.59
N LYS A 906 1.78 -14.52 53.42
CA LYS A 906 0.96 -13.98 54.52
C LYS A 906 1.93 -13.33 55.52
N PRO A 907 1.66 -12.10 56.01
CA PRO A 907 2.43 -11.57 57.13
C PRO A 907 2.19 -12.45 58.36
N TYR A 908 3.26 -12.78 59.09
CA TYR A 908 3.13 -13.33 60.43
C TYR A 908 2.61 -12.23 61.36
N ASN A 909 1.56 -12.53 62.13
CA ASN A 909 1.09 -11.65 63.19
C ASN A 909 2.14 -11.63 64.32
N TYR A 910 2.98 -10.60 64.34
CA TYR A 910 3.77 -10.27 65.52
C TYR A 910 2.93 -9.37 66.42
N TYR A 911 2.53 -9.90 67.56
CA TYR A 911 1.90 -9.15 68.63
C TYR A 911 2.95 -8.27 69.31
N TYR A 912 2.63 -7.00 69.55
CA TYR A 912 3.36 -6.20 70.53
C TYR A 912 2.87 -6.57 71.93
N ILE A 913 3.79 -6.94 72.81
CA ILE A 913 3.61 -6.91 74.27
C ILE A 913 4.40 -5.70 74.76
N PRO A 914 3.77 -4.75 75.47
CA PRO A 914 4.47 -3.69 76.17
C PRO A 914 4.77 -4.12 77.61
N ASP A 915 6.03 -4.03 78.00
CA ASP A 915 6.51 -3.98 79.39
C ASP A 915 7.54 -2.82 79.46
N ASP A 916 7.70 -2.21 80.64
CA ASP A 916 8.25 -0.85 80.88
C ASP A 916 9.62 -0.49 80.23
#